data_AF-J0WQ16-F1
#
_entry.id   AF-J0WQ16-F1
#
_cell.length_a   1.000
_cell.length_b   1.000
_cell.length_c   1.000
_cell.angle_alpha   90.00
_cell.angle_beta   90.00
_cell.angle_gamma   90.00
#
_symmetry.space_group_name_H-M   'P 1'
#
loop_
_entity.id
_entity.type
_entity.pdbx_description
1 polymer ?
#
loop_
_entity_poly.entity_id
_entity_poly.type
_entity_poly.pdbx_seq_one_letter_code
_entity_poly.pdbx_strand_id
1 'polypeptide(L)'
;DAGGLNLFSVKDRNDAQYLAWVSAFLAPPESRPLWAFVADPILKARTVISQRSRIPIEDRRDPLTQAWRPNVSRLPLILARLVTTARKYRLSPDLPFIPQKTREQVPIWVHHALDQNNMHKNRAALRCLRTKHEIHTVEDLEEIAEGDELDHESVTDCDCGNCEADRGIGCRAPYKCQGLAADLLSEIPAKWHPHTPAPQTPRDLWEALADGRHDALREGEMIVFDSSIPLQSSLQDMCRVFGEFLALDPHNKTALHLREQGEPPYQITATENVTAIVCAGMYKDCTDNARGGYSIHFPELQYADISSACPEQDPSFTKTSAFAICETINCVDPRSNLHIVSTSQFVVEALTTSLSKHEDAGWTTVPSLAKVMRATVAALRSRSAETTFTFVNKKRAKIWREVKETKARAQTAAIWSEESDLDVSIWRNFDLPGVRANRLDQRKAHRAIRNQNIVRTPPRRVTAANLLIIQSSVKAECDHMPTEKQIWESLSHRDIPKNIKAFMWKGIHGAHKIGEYFEKMPEPWKSKSNCPTCHVTESMQHILFECPDSHQQVIWSLVQALLAVHELEIDLNIGIIWGCACMRLPSNGAERLLRILISESAFLIWKIRCEKRVAHSDDPDWKISDREAGERWKTMVGTRSARDARLRDERRYG
;
A
#
# COMPACT_ATOMS: atom_id res chain seq x y z
N ASP A 1 -7.41 10.00 -3.05
CA ASP A 1 -7.44 10.87 -1.85
C ASP A 1 -8.86 10.88 -1.29
N ALA A 2 -9.05 10.44 -0.05
CA ALA A 2 -10.35 10.41 0.63
C ALA A 2 -10.76 11.82 1.16
N GLY A 3 -10.62 12.83 0.31
CA GLY A 3 -10.95 14.22 0.65
C GLY A 3 -10.00 14.95 1.60
N GLY A 4 -8.87 14.36 1.99
CA GLY A 4 -7.91 15.04 2.87
C GLY A 4 -7.25 16.27 2.23
N LEU A 5 -7.03 17.34 3.01
CA LEU A 5 -6.32 18.57 2.57
C LEU A 5 -4.80 18.38 2.41
N ASN A 6 -4.29 17.15 2.51
CA ASN A 6 -2.86 16.83 2.48
C ASN A 6 -2.04 17.70 3.44
N LEU A 7 -2.60 17.96 4.64
CA LEU A 7 -1.95 18.76 5.66
C LEU A 7 -0.63 18.12 6.10
N PHE A 8 0.33 19.00 6.36
CA PHE A 8 1.65 18.59 6.81
C PHE A 8 1.60 18.02 8.22
N SER A 9 2.00 16.76 8.37
CA SER A 9 2.18 16.10 9.67
C SER A 9 3.65 16.16 10.07
N VAL A 10 3.98 17.05 11.01
CA VAL A 10 5.35 17.17 11.56
C VAL A 10 5.82 15.82 12.10
N LYS A 11 4.92 15.09 12.76
CA LYS A 11 5.20 13.77 13.35
C LYS A 11 5.58 12.76 12.26
N ASP A 12 4.78 12.64 11.20
CA ASP A 12 5.05 11.68 10.12
C ASP A 12 6.31 12.03 9.34
N ARG A 13 6.60 13.34 9.13
CA ARG A 13 7.87 13.78 8.53
C ARG A 13 9.07 13.40 9.40
N ASN A 14 8.98 13.63 10.71
CA ASN A 14 10.07 13.31 11.63
C ASN A 14 10.33 11.80 11.65
N ASP A 15 9.27 11.00 11.71
CA ASP A 15 9.38 9.54 11.61
C ASP A 15 10.00 9.09 10.28
N ALA A 16 9.59 9.70 9.16
CA ALA A 16 10.20 9.44 7.85
C ALA A 16 11.69 9.81 7.80
N GLN A 17 12.09 10.90 8.48
CA GLN A 17 13.49 11.31 8.58
C GLN A 17 14.32 10.27 9.35
N TYR A 18 13.81 9.80 10.50
CA TYR A 18 14.49 8.77 11.28
C TYR A 18 14.54 7.43 10.54
N LEU A 19 13.53 7.09 9.73
CA LEU A 19 13.60 5.92 8.84
C LEU A 19 14.68 6.05 7.76
N ALA A 20 14.89 7.24 7.20
CA ALA A 20 16.02 7.47 6.30
C ALA A 20 17.38 7.33 7.02
N TRP A 21 17.45 7.70 8.31
CA TRP A 21 18.64 7.45 9.13
C TRP A 21 18.83 5.97 9.46
N VAL A 22 17.75 5.21 9.65
CA VAL A 22 17.80 3.74 9.73
C VAL A 22 18.35 3.15 8.44
N SER A 23 17.89 3.63 7.27
CA SER A 23 18.42 3.22 5.97
C SER A 23 19.93 3.46 5.87
N ALA A 24 20.39 4.65 6.25
CA ALA A 24 21.80 4.99 6.22
C ALA A 24 22.62 4.19 7.24
N PHE A 25 22.05 3.86 8.40
CA PHE A 25 22.69 3.01 9.40
C PHE A 25 22.90 1.57 8.91
N LEU A 26 21.94 1.04 8.14
CA LEU A 26 21.95 -0.29 7.53
C LEU A 26 22.66 -0.35 6.17
N ALA A 27 23.25 0.76 5.71
CA ALA A 27 23.94 0.79 4.43
C ALA A 27 25.18 -0.12 4.45
N PRO A 28 25.57 -0.73 3.31
CA PRO A 28 26.76 -1.56 3.22
C PRO A 28 28.02 -0.75 3.55
N PRO A 29 29.11 -1.37 4.04
CA PRO A 29 30.29 -0.68 4.58
C PRO A 29 30.84 0.44 3.69
N GLU A 30 30.85 0.24 2.38
CA GLU A 30 31.35 1.19 1.37
C GLU A 30 30.54 2.49 1.30
N SER A 31 29.25 2.44 1.61
CA SER A 31 28.33 3.58 1.56
C SER A 31 27.83 4.01 2.94
N ARG A 32 28.31 3.34 4.00
CA ARG A 32 27.89 3.56 5.37
C ARG A 32 28.49 4.88 5.89
N PRO A 33 27.69 5.80 6.43
CA PRO A 33 28.19 7.10 6.88
C PRO A 33 29.02 6.95 8.16
N LEU A 34 30.02 7.82 8.34
CA LEU A 34 30.93 7.84 9.50
C LEU A 34 30.21 7.80 10.85
N TRP A 35 29.11 8.53 11.00
CA TRP A 35 28.35 8.56 12.26
C TRP A 35 27.76 7.20 12.65
N ALA A 36 27.46 6.32 11.67
CA ALA A 36 26.91 4.99 11.94
C ALA A 36 27.97 4.08 12.58
N PHE A 37 29.24 4.19 12.16
CA PHE A 37 30.36 3.50 12.81
C PHE A 37 30.58 3.97 14.25
N VAL A 38 30.35 5.26 14.54
CA VAL A 38 30.39 5.80 15.90
C VAL A 38 29.17 5.37 16.73
N ALA A 39 28.02 5.18 16.09
CA ALA A 39 26.79 4.75 16.76
C ALA A 39 26.88 3.31 17.29
N ASP A 40 27.54 2.40 16.56
CA ASP A 40 27.71 0.99 16.95
C ASP A 40 28.25 0.83 18.38
N PRO A 41 29.44 1.36 18.75
CA PRO A 41 29.98 1.21 20.11
C PRO A 41 29.10 1.89 21.17
N ILE A 42 28.42 2.99 20.86
CA ILE A 42 27.50 3.66 21.79
C ILE A 42 26.30 2.75 22.09
N LEU A 43 25.72 2.14 21.06
CA LEU A 43 24.60 1.20 21.20
C LEU A 43 25.02 -0.03 22.01
N LYS A 44 26.19 -0.60 21.72
CA LYS A 44 26.78 -1.75 22.43
C LYS A 44 27.06 -1.43 23.91
N ALA A 45 27.64 -0.28 24.21
CA ALA A 45 27.94 0.13 25.59
C ALA A 45 26.66 0.34 26.42
N ARG A 46 25.55 0.72 25.76
CA ARG A 46 24.27 1.01 26.40
C ARG A 46 23.29 -0.17 26.39
N THR A 47 23.71 -1.42 26.16
CA THR A 47 22.84 -2.61 26.30
C THR A 47 22.14 -2.68 27.66
N VAL A 48 20.88 -3.12 27.68
CA VAL A 48 20.08 -3.31 28.90
C VAL A 48 20.79 -4.27 29.86
N ILE A 49 20.77 -3.96 31.16
CA ILE A 49 21.54 -4.66 32.20
C ILE A 49 21.23 -6.16 32.22
N SER A 50 19.95 -6.55 32.11
CA SER A 50 19.53 -7.96 32.13
C SER A 50 20.09 -8.80 30.98
N GLN A 51 20.49 -8.16 29.87
CA GLN A 51 21.05 -8.82 28.68
C GLN A 51 22.58 -8.82 28.68
N ARG A 52 23.23 -7.99 29.49
CA ARG A 52 24.70 -7.85 29.49
C ARG A 52 25.45 -9.11 29.87
N SER A 53 24.89 -9.91 30.79
CA SER A 53 25.47 -11.19 31.21
C SER A 53 25.12 -12.34 30.27
N ARG A 54 24.09 -12.17 29.44
CA ARG A 54 23.55 -13.23 28.57
C ARG A 54 24.17 -13.25 27.19
N ILE A 55 24.63 -12.10 26.70
CA ILE A 55 25.12 -11.95 25.32
C ILE A 55 26.55 -11.43 25.40
N PRO A 56 27.55 -12.17 24.89
CA PRO A 56 28.93 -11.69 24.77
C PRO A 56 29.01 -10.33 24.06
N ILE A 57 30.01 -9.51 24.37
CA ILE A 57 30.11 -8.16 23.78
C ILE A 57 30.41 -8.22 22.27
N GLU A 58 31.11 -9.26 21.83
CA GLU A 58 31.52 -9.52 20.45
C GLU A 58 30.31 -9.80 19.54
N ASP A 59 29.30 -10.51 20.06
CA ASP A 59 28.08 -10.86 19.31
C ASP A 59 27.11 -9.70 19.14
N ARG A 60 27.25 -8.64 19.95
CA ARG A 60 26.42 -7.44 19.87
C ARG A 60 26.92 -6.61 18.68
N ARG A 61 26.52 -6.95 17.47
CA ARG A 61 26.91 -6.21 16.26
C ARG A 61 25.95 -5.05 16.01
N ASP A 62 24.66 -5.36 15.80
CA ASP A 62 23.62 -4.39 15.44
C ASP A 62 22.30 -4.67 16.19
N PRO A 63 21.79 -3.74 17.02
CA PRO A 63 20.54 -3.93 17.76
C PRO A 63 19.26 -3.82 16.91
N LEU A 64 19.37 -3.42 15.64
CA LEU A 64 18.23 -3.29 14.73
C LEU A 64 17.85 -4.63 14.09
N THR A 65 18.85 -5.47 13.86
CA THR A 65 18.72 -6.77 13.18
C THR A 65 18.83 -7.97 14.13
N GLN A 66 19.43 -7.78 15.30
CA GLN A 66 19.65 -8.83 16.29
C GLN A 66 18.67 -8.74 17.48
N ALA A 67 18.50 -9.86 18.20
CA ALA A 67 17.61 -9.99 19.36
C ALA A 67 18.13 -9.37 20.67
N TRP A 68 18.73 -8.17 20.63
CA TRP A 68 19.16 -7.45 21.83
C TRP A 68 18.76 -5.98 21.80
N ARG A 69 18.73 -5.35 22.98
CA ARG A 69 18.18 -4.00 23.13
C ARG A 69 19.14 -3.05 23.84
N PRO A 70 19.43 -1.88 23.24
CA PRO A 70 20.05 -0.79 23.98
C PRO A 70 19.00 -0.13 24.90
N ASN A 71 19.49 0.41 26.01
CA ASN A 71 18.72 1.19 26.95
C ASN A 71 18.47 2.59 26.37
N VAL A 72 17.28 2.76 25.79
CA VAL A 72 16.88 3.96 25.04
C VAL A 72 16.97 5.24 25.89
N SER A 73 16.73 5.18 27.19
CA SER A 73 16.81 6.36 28.08
C SER A 73 18.23 6.85 28.32
N ARG A 74 19.24 6.02 28.06
CA ARG A 74 20.67 6.35 28.22
C ARG A 74 21.38 6.62 26.89
N LEU A 75 20.63 6.62 25.78
CA LEU A 75 21.15 6.96 24.46
C LEU A 75 21.01 8.47 24.20
N PRO A 76 21.91 9.06 23.40
CA PRO A 76 21.68 10.37 22.81
C PRO A 76 20.33 10.40 22.08
N LEU A 77 19.65 11.55 22.09
CA LEU A 77 18.30 11.72 21.55
C LEU A 77 18.13 11.14 20.14
N ILE A 78 19.12 11.39 19.27
CA ILE A 78 19.13 10.90 17.89
C ILE A 78 19.08 9.36 17.81
N LEU A 79 19.96 8.68 18.54
CA LEU A 79 20.02 7.21 18.54
C LEU A 79 18.81 6.60 19.25
N ALA A 80 18.32 7.25 20.31
CA ALA A 80 17.09 6.86 20.98
C ALA A 80 15.89 6.89 20.00
N ARG A 81 15.77 7.96 19.20
CA ARG A 81 14.73 8.10 18.18
C ARG A 81 14.89 7.12 17.04
N LEU A 82 16.11 6.93 16.52
CA LEU A 82 16.42 5.94 15.48
C LEU A 82 15.93 4.54 15.88
N VAL A 83 16.33 4.05 17.06
CA VAL A 83 15.92 2.73 17.57
C VAL A 83 14.41 2.65 17.80
N THR A 84 13.82 3.71 18.36
CA THR A 84 12.37 3.74 18.62
C THR A 84 11.55 3.74 17.33
N THR A 85 11.98 4.49 16.31
CA THR A 85 11.31 4.54 15.00
C THR A 85 11.45 3.21 14.25
N ALA A 86 12.64 2.61 14.23
CA ALA A 86 12.84 1.27 13.65
C ALA A 86 11.90 0.23 14.28
N ARG A 87 11.72 0.27 15.60
CA ARG A 87 10.77 -0.60 16.33
C ARG A 87 9.32 -0.26 16.03
N LYS A 88 8.96 1.04 16.01
CA LYS A 88 7.61 1.51 15.72
C LYS A 88 7.11 0.99 14.37
N TYR A 89 7.97 0.99 13.36
CA TYR A 89 7.67 0.49 12.00
C TYR A 89 8.14 -0.95 11.76
N ARG A 90 8.52 -1.64 12.85
CA ARG A 90 8.81 -3.07 12.91
C ARG A 90 9.81 -3.55 11.87
N LEU A 91 10.96 -2.89 11.84
CA LEU A 91 12.11 -3.34 11.08
C LEU A 91 12.41 -4.82 11.38
N SER A 92 12.60 -5.59 10.32
CA SER A 92 12.77 -7.03 10.35
C SER A 92 13.53 -7.52 9.12
N PRO A 93 14.56 -8.38 9.24
CA PRO A 93 15.08 -9.12 8.08
C PRO A 93 14.02 -10.13 7.62
N ASP A 94 13.66 -10.09 6.34
CA ASP A 94 12.70 -11.03 5.75
C ASP A 94 12.81 -11.12 4.22
N LEU A 95 12.72 -12.34 3.70
CA LEU A 95 12.58 -12.69 2.27
C LEU A 95 11.68 -13.93 2.12
N PRO A 96 11.09 -14.20 0.94
CA PRO A 96 10.42 -15.46 0.64
C PRO A 96 11.31 -16.69 0.89
N PHE A 97 12.59 -16.56 0.52
CA PHE A 97 13.65 -17.55 0.74
C PHE A 97 14.88 -16.84 1.31
N ILE A 98 15.55 -17.48 2.29
CA ILE A 98 16.77 -16.96 2.92
C ILE A 98 17.98 -17.71 2.35
N PRO A 99 18.95 -17.02 1.71
CA PRO A 99 20.15 -17.68 1.20
C PRO A 99 20.90 -18.44 2.30
N GLN A 100 21.44 -19.62 1.97
CA GLN A 100 22.20 -20.47 2.91
C GLN A 100 23.32 -19.71 3.62
N LYS A 101 24.18 -19.05 2.84
CA LYS A 101 25.25 -18.19 3.36
C LYS A 101 24.78 -17.16 4.39
N THR A 102 23.55 -16.64 4.25
CA THR A 102 23.01 -15.67 5.19
C THR A 102 22.48 -16.33 6.47
N ARG A 103 21.97 -17.57 6.40
CA ARG A 103 21.53 -18.36 7.56
C ARG A 103 22.70 -18.74 8.44
N GLU A 104 23.76 -19.28 7.83
CA GLU A 104 25.03 -19.66 8.47
C GLU A 104 25.65 -18.51 9.27
N GLN A 105 25.64 -17.31 8.71
CA GLN A 105 26.26 -16.12 9.31
C GLN A 105 25.44 -15.44 10.41
N VAL A 106 24.21 -15.87 10.70
CA VAL A 106 23.39 -15.24 11.73
C VAL A 106 24.00 -15.53 13.11
N PRO A 107 24.21 -14.51 13.97
CA PRO A 107 24.77 -14.77 15.29
C PRO A 107 23.77 -15.48 16.21
N ILE A 108 24.14 -16.66 16.72
CA ILE A 108 23.22 -17.55 17.45
C ILE A 108 22.72 -16.94 18.77
N TRP A 109 23.60 -16.32 19.54
CA TRP A 109 23.28 -15.77 20.87
C TRP A 109 22.32 -14.57 20.82
N VAL A 110 22.16 -13.99 19.63
CA VAL A 110 21.27 -12.87 19.36
C VAL A 110 20.42 -13.11 18.12
N HIS A 111 20.14 -14.38 17.83
CA HIS A 111 19.34 -14.78 16.70
C HIS A 111 17.94 -14.18 16.81
N HIS A 112 17.51 -13.47 15.77
CA HIS A 112 16.27 -12.68 15.80
C HIS A 112 15.00 -13.55 15.71
N ALA A 113 15.12 -14.80 15.26
CA ALA A 113 14.03 -15.76 15.16
C ALA A 113 13.99 -16.79 16.31
N LEU A 114 14.95 -16.78 17.25
CA LEU A 114 14.95 -17.70 18.40
C LEU A 114 14.27 -17.08 19.62
N ASP A 115 13.56 -17.89 20.42
CA ASP A 115 13.09 -17.47 21.74
C ASP A 115 14.24 -17.54 22.76
N GLN A 116 14.69 -16.38 23.21
CA GLN A 116 15.80 -16.27 24.16
C GLN A 116 15.48 -16.79 25.57
N ASN A 117 14.23 -17.18 25.86
CA ASN A 117 13.83 -17.73 27.16
C ASN A 117 14.40 -19.13 27.43
N ASN A 118 14.67 -19.92 26.40
CA ASN A 118 15.21 -21.29 26.54
C ASN A 118 16.72 -21.33 26.84
N MET A 119 17.43 -20.22 26.64
CA MET A 119 18.88 -20.07 26.89
C MET A 119 19.27 -20.01 28.39
N HIS A 120 18.51 -20.68 29.26
CA HIS A 120 18.72 -20.78 30.69
C HIS A 120 19.06 -22.20 31.17
N LYS A 121 18.78 -23.20 30.34
CA LYS A 121 19.14 -24.61 30.59
C LYS A 121 20.65 -24.79 30.41
N ASN A 122 21.26 -25.71 31.16
CA ASN A 122 22.68 -26.11 31.01
C ASN A 122 23.70 -24.96 30.97
N ARG A 123 23.67 -24.06 31.97
CA ARG A 123 24.58 -22.89 32.09
C ARG A 123 26.07 -23.20 31.93
N ALA A 124 26.51 -24.38 32.36
CA ALA A 124 27.91 -24.79 32.24
C ALA A 124 28.29 -25.04 30.77
N ALA A 125 27.48 -25.82 30.04
CA ALA A 125 27.68 -26.06 28.61
C ALA A 125 27.51 -24.77 27.80
N LEU A 126 26.49 -23.94 28.07
CA LEU A 126 26.35 -22.62 27.44
C LEU A 126 27.58 -21.72 27.61
N ARG A 127 28.21 -21.76 28.79
CA ARG A 127 29.45 -21.00 29.01
C ARG A 127 30.62 -21.62 28.24
N CYS A 128 30.70 -22.94 28.20
CA CYS A 128 31.73 -23.68 27.45
C CYS A 128 31.65 -23.35 25.96
N LEU A 129 30.47 -23.48 25.35
CA LEU A 129 30.19 -23.14 23.95
C LEU A 129 30.66 -21.71 23.60
N ARG A 130 30.45 -20.74 24.50
CA ARG A 130 30.81 -19.33 24.26
C ARG A 130 32.28 -18.99 24.46
N THR A 131 32.97 -19.68 25.37
CA THR A 131 34.29 -19.24 25.87
C THR A 131 35.41 -20.20 25.54
N LYS A 132 35.08 -21.47 25.28
CA LYS A 132 36.04 -22.52 24.93
C LYS A 132 35.93 -22.87 23.46
N HIS A 133 34.72 -23.15 23.01
CA HIS A 133 34.45 -23.43 21.59
C HIS A 133 34.27 -22.16 20.74
N GLU A 134 34.25 -20.97 21.37
CA GLU A 134 34.16 -19.67 20.66
C GLU A 134 33.04 -19.60 19.61
N ILE A 135 31.88 -20.21 19.90
CA ILE A 135 30.73 -20.22 18.98
C ILE A 135 30.14 -18.82 18.90
N HIS A 136 29.97 -18.30 17.69
CA HIS A 136 29.36 -17.00 17.42
C HIS A 136 28.18 -17.08 16.45
N THR A 137 28.26 -17.95 15.44
CA THR A 137 27.32 -18.04 14.32
C THR A 137 26.49 -19.33 14.34
N VAL A 138 25.58 -19.50 13.38
CA VAL A 138 24.82 -20.75 13.19
C VAL A 138 25.73 -21.81 12.56
N GLU A 139 26.65 -21.42 11.67
CA GLU A 139 27.69 -22.28 11.09
C GLU A 139 28.56 -22.91 12.19
N ASP A 140 29.08 -22.10 13.11
CA ASP A 140 29.89 -22.59 14.24
C ASP A 140 29.10 -23.57 15.14
N LEU A 141 27.76 -23.41 15.21
CA LEU A 141 26.90 -24.26 16.00
C LEU A 141 26.62 -25.60 15.29
N GLU A 142 26.44 -25.56 13.96
CA GLU A 142 26.25 -26.71 13.08
C GLU A 142 27.48 -27.62 13.12
N GLU A 143 28.68 -27.05 12.99
CA GLU A 143 29.95 -27.79 13.05
C GLU A 143 30.11 -28.59 14.35
N ILE A 144 29.63 -28.06 15.48
CA ILE A 144 29.70 -28.76 16.78
C ILE A 144 28.54 -29.76 16.96
N ALA A 145 27.40 -29.53 16.31
CA ALA A 145 26.28 -30.46 16.38
C ALA A 145 26.49 -31.70 15.50
N GLU A 146 27.27 -31.59 14.42
CA GLU A 146 27.73 -32.71 13.61
C GLU A 146 28.73 -33.57 14.40
N GLY A 147 28.22 -34.50 15.20
CA GLY A 147 29.03 -35.54 15.83
C GLY A 147 29.48 -36.59 14.80
N ASP A 148 30.74 -37.02 14.86
CA ASP A 148 31.21 -38.16 14.06
C ASP A 148 30.41 -39.44 14.42
N GLU A 149 29.71 -40.01 13.44
CA GLU A 149 28.70 -41.07 13.68
C GLU A 149 29.28 -42.47 13.96
N LEU A 150 30.57 -42.72 13.70
CA LEU A 150 31.08 -44.10 13.71
C LEU A 150 31.55 -44.59 15.08
N ASP A 151 32.16 -43.74 15.92
CA ASP A 151 32.79 -44.12 17.21
C ASP A 151 32.40 -43.20 18.38
N HIS A 152 31.38 -42.35 18.24
CA HIS A 152 30.98 -41.42 19.30
C HIS A 152 30.13 -42.07 20.39
N GLU A 153 30.48 -41.84 21.66
CA GLU A 153 29.70 -42.22 22.83
C GLU A 153 29.33 -40.99 23.67
N SER A 154 28.12 -40.98 24.24
CA SER A 154 27.62 -39.87 25.10
C SER A 154 28.24 -39.86 26.50
N VAL A 155 29.57 -39.97 26.57
CA VAL A 155 30.39 -40.01 27.78
C VAL A 155 31.45 -38.91 27.75
N THR A 156 32.03 -38.58 28.91
CA THR A 156 33.00 -37.47 29.03
C THR A 156 34.34 -37.75 28.36
N ASP A 157 34.71 -39.03 28.26
CA ASP A 157 35.99 -39.60 27.87
C ASP A 157 35.91 -40.36 26.54
N CYS A 158 34.91 -40.06 25.70
CA CYS A 158 34.78 -40.64 24.36
C CYS A 158 36.07 -40.42 23.55
N ASP A 159 36.58 -41.47 22.91
CA ASP A 159 37.86 -41.46 22.18
C ASP A 159 37.74 -40.98 20.72
N CYS A 160 36.59 -40.44 20.30
CA CYS A 160 36.45 -39.91 18.94
C CYS A 160 37.28 -38.61 18.75
N GLY A 161 37.74 -38.37 17.53
CA GLY A 161 38.63 -37.25 17.20
C GLY A 161 38.06 -35.88 17.61
N ASN A 162 36.76 -35.67 17.43
CA ASN A 162 36.09 -34.41 17.82
C ASN A 162 36.07 -34.22 19.34
N CYS A 163 35.80 -35.27 20.12
CA CYS A 163 35.83 -35.20 21.58
C CYS A 163 37.24 -34.97 22.13
N GLU A 164 38.26 -35.56 21.50
CA GLU A 164 39.67 -35.30 21.84
C GLU A 164 40.07 -33.85 21.55
N ALA A 165 39.71 -33.33 20.38
CA ALA A 165 39.96 -31.94 20.00
C ALA A 165 39.27 -30.95 20.96
N ASP A 166 38.01 -31.21 21.31
CA ASP A 166 37.24 -30.43 22.27
C ASP A 166 37.86 -30.46 23.68
N ARG A 167 38.39 -31.61 24.12
CA ARG A 167 39.14 -31.69 25.38
C ARG A 167 40.46 -30.90 25.30
N GLY A 168 41.11 -30.87 24.14
CA GLY A 168 42.33 -30.10 23.87
C GLY A 168 42.17 -28.59 24.08
N ILE A 169 40.99 -28.03 23.75
CA ILE A 169 40.64 -26.62 24.03
C ILE A 169 40.12 -26.38 25.45
N GLY A 170 40.04 -27.44 26.26
CA GLY A 170 39.66 -27.40 27.68
C GLY A 170 38.16 -27.61 27.96
N CYS A 171 37.41 -28.20 27.03
CA CYS A 171 36.06 -28.70 27.30
C CYS A 171 36.11 -29.95 28.19
N ARG A 172 35.29 -30.00 29.24
CA ARG A 172 35.27 -31.15 30.18
C ARG A 172 34.26 -32.24 29.81
N ALA A 173 33.28 -31.91 28.97
CA ALA A 173 32.20 -32.81 28.59
C ALA A 173 31.71 -32.44 27.18
N PRO A 174 32.45 -32.84 26.13
CA PRO A 174 32.12 -32.54 24.74
C PRO A 174 30.70 -32.93 24.37
N TYR A 175 30.26 -34.15 24.72
CA TYR A 175 28.91 -34.65 24.44
C TYR A 175 27.77 -33.75 24.96
N LYS A 176 27.96 -33.05 26.09
CA LYS A 176 26.96 -32.10 26.61
C LYS A 176 26.91 -30.80 25.79
N CYS A 177 28.04 -30.40 25.24
CA CYS A 177 28.15 -29.23 24.38
C CYS A 177 27.53 -29.53 23.02
N GLN A 178 27.84 -30.69 22.44
CA GLN A 178 27.25 -31.20 21.19
C GLN A 178 25.73 -31.38 21.32
N GLY A 179 25.25 -32.07 22.37
CA GLY A 179 23.82 -32.24 22.61
C GLY A 179 23.07 -30.91 22.80
N LEU A 180 23.69 -29.94 23.50
CA LEU A 180 23.11 -28.60 23.63
C LEU A 180 23.15 -27.82 22.30
N ALA A 181 24.16 -28.02 21.47
CA ALA A 181 24.24 -27.41 20.14
C ALA A 181 23.12 -27.94 19.24
N ALA A 182 22.90 -29.25 19.22
CA ALA A 182 21.79 -29.89 18.51
C ALA A 182 20.42 -29.39 19.02
N ASP A 183 20.23 -29.30 20.35
CA ASP A 183 19.01 -28.73 20.94
C ASP A 183 18.77 -27.29 20.44
N LEU A 184 19.81 -26.44 20.42
CA LEU A 184 19.70 -25.05 19.97
C LEU A 184 19.42 -24.93 18.47
N LEU A 185 20.02 -25.79 17.63
CA LEU A 185 19.72 -25.84 16.19
C LEU A 185 18.26 -26.25 15.95
N SER A 186 17.74 -27.22 16.70
CA SER A 186 16.36 -27.69 16.57
C SER A 186 15.31 -26.61 16.91
N GLU A 187 15.69 -25.60 17.70
CA GLU A 187 14.82 -24.46 18.01
C GLU A 187 14.79 -23.40 16.90
N ILE A 188 15.75 -23.43 15.95
CA ILE A 188 15.78 -22.48 14.84
C ILE A 188 14.62 -22.79 13.88
N PRO A 189 13.75 -21.81 13.57
CA PRO A 189 12.66 -22.03 12.62
C PRO A 189 13.20 -22.47 11.25
N ALA A 190 12.49 -23.39 10.57
CA ALA A 190 12.91 -23.99 9.30
C ALA A 190 13.48 -22.97 8.29
N LYS A 191 12.79 -21.84 8.10
CA LYS A 191 13.23 -20.76 7.19
C LYS A 191 14.64 -20.21 7.46
N TRP A 192 15.12 -20.32 8.70
CA TRP A 192 16.45 -19.87 9.14
C TRP A 192 17.41 -21.03 9.43
N HIS A 193 16.94 -22.27 9.34
CA HIS A 193 17.74 -23.46 9.64
C HIS A 193 18.76 -23.71 8.51
N PRO A 194 20.03 -24.03 8.78
CA PRO A 194 21.06 -24.18 7.74
C PRO A 194 20.73 -25.27 6.71
N HIS A 195 20.25 -26.43 7.16
CA HIS A 195 19.88 -27.55 6.28
C HIS A 195 18.62 -27.37 5.42
N THR A 196 17.88 -26.26 5.51
CA THR A 196 16.70 -26.10 4.64
C THR A 196 17.15 -25.96 3.17
N PRO A 197 16.59 -26.74 2.24
CA PRO A 197 17.07 -26.77 0.86
C PRO A 197 16.81 -25.42 0.18
N ALA A 198 17.77 -25.01 -0.66
CA ALA A 198 17.57 -23.86 -1.52
C ALA A 198 16.59 -24.22 -2.65
N PRO A 199 15.62 -23.36 -2.98
CA PRO A 199 14.77 -23.56 -4.13
C PRO A 199 15.64 -23.50 -5.40
N GLN A 200 15.57 -24.55 -6.21
CA GLN A 200 16.18 -24.52 -7.52
C GLN A 200 15.39 -23.55 -8.40
N THR A 201 16.08 -22.57 -8.98
CA THR A 201 15.46 -21.60 -9.87
C THR A 201 15.96 -21.88 -11.29
N PRO A 202 15.11 -22.39 -12.20
CA PRO A 202 15.53 -22.57 -13.59
C PRO A 202 15.88 -21.21 -14.21
N ARG A 203 16.88 -21.21 -15.08
CA ARG A 203 17.43 -20.00 -15.70
C ARG A 203 17.69 -20.13 -17.21
N ASP A 204 17.25 -21.22 -17.82
CA ASP A 204 17.54 -21.52 -19.21
C ASP A 204 16.99 -20.43 -20.14
N LEU A 205 15.71 -20.07 -19.99
CA LEU A 205 15.08 -18.98 -20.75
C LEU A 205 15.60 -17.61 -20.30
N TRP A 206 15.85 -17.42 -19.01
CA TRP A 206 16.42 -16.18 -18.50
C TRP A 206 17.74 -15.82 -19.17
N GLU A 207 18.65 -16.80 -19.29
CA GLU A 207 19.94 -16.65 -19.95
C GLU A 207 19.78 -16.52 -21.47
N ALA A 208 18.93 -17.34 -22.09
CA ALA A 208 18.69 -17.30 -23.53
C ALA A 208 18.11 -15.94 -24.02
N LEU A 209 17.37 -15.24 -23.18
CA LEU A 209 16.73 -13.95 -23.50
C LEU A 209 17.46 -12.74 -22.90
N ALA A 210 18.75 -12.87 -22.56
CA ALA A 210 19.53 -11.79 -21.95
C ALA A 210 19.71 -10.56 -22.86
N ASP A 211 20.03 -10.77 -24.14
CA ASP A 211 20.50 -9.70 -25.04
C ASP A 211 19.41 -8.71 -25.48
N GLY A 212 18.13 -9.12 -25.48
CA GLY A 212 16.98 -8.29 -25.93
C GLY A 212 16.09 -7.74 -24.81
N ARG A 213 16.35 -8.08 -23.54
CA ARG A 213 15.39 -7.91 -22.44
C ARG A 213 14.93 -6.47 -22.19
N HIS A 214 15.80 -5.50 -22.42
CA HIS A 214 15.53 -4.09 -22.13
C HIS A 214 14.56 -3.46 -23.12
N ASP A 215 14.58 -3.89 -24.39
CA ASP A 215 13.73 -3.35 -25.45
C ASP A 215 12.57 -4.28 -25.84
N ALA A 216 12.61 -5.55 -25.41
CA ALA A 216 11.58 -6.56 -25.67
C ALA A 216 10.15 -6.08 -25.35
N LEU A 217 9.95 -5.29 -24.28
CA LEU A 217 8.62 -4.73 -23.96
C LEU A 217 8.11 -3.75 -25.03
N ARG A 218 9.00 -2.92 -25.58
CA ARG A 218 8.67 -1.91 -26.60
C ARG A 218 8.42 -2.57 -27.95
N GLU A 219 9.21 -3.60 -28.26
CA GLU A 219 9.17 -4.34 -29.51
C GLU A 219 8.05 -5.40 -29.52
N GLY A 220 7.50 -5.73 -28.35
CA GLY A 220 6.45 -6.76 -28.20
C GLY A 220 7.01 -8.16 -28.37
N GLU A 221 8.25 -8.36 -27.91
CA GLU A 221 8.95 -9.64 -27.82
C GLU A 221 8.75 -10.28 -26.45
N MET A 222 9.27 -11.51 -26.31
CA MET A 222 9.15 -12.31 -25.11
C MET A 222 10.07 -11.79 -23.99
N ILE A 223 9.54 -11.70 -22.77
CA ILE A 223 10.27 -11.27 -21.57
C ILE A 223 10.12 -12.32 -20.48
N VAL A 224 11.21 -12.72 -19.86
CA VAL A 224 11.20 -13.69 -18.75
C VAL A 224 10.92 -13.00 -17.43
N PHE A 225 10.10 -13.62 -16.58
CA PHE A 225 9.96 -13.23 -15.18
C PHE A 225 11.16 -13.70 -14.37
N ASP A 226 11.81 -12.77 -13.66
CA ASP A 226 12.88 -13.12 -12.73
C ASP A 226 12.30 -13.66 -11.43
N SER A 227 12.29 -14.98 -11.27
CA SER A 227 11.96 -15.62 -10.01
C SER A 227 13.10 -15.53 -8.99
N SER A 228 14.31 -15.13 -9.41
CA SER A 228 15.46 -15.08 -8.50
C SER A 228 15.36 -13.91 -7.53
N ILE A 229 15.51 -14.23 -6.24
CA ILE A 229 15.73 -13.24 -5.19
C ILE A 229 17.24 -12.99 -5.16
N PRO A 230 17.73 -11.73 -5.11
CA PRO A 230 19.15 -11.44 -5.19
C PRO A 230 20.00 -12.31 -4.24
N LEU A 231 20.76 -13.24 -4.83
CA LEU A 231 21.56 -14.27 -4.15
C LEU A 231 22.67 -13.71 -3.25
N GLN A 232 23.00 -12.42 -3.41
CA GLN A 232 24.03 -11.72 -2.63
C GLN A 232 23.40 -10.73 -1.65
N SER A 233 22.42 -11.16 -0.86
CA SER A 233 21.78 -10.31 0.14
C SER A 233 22.47 -10.49 1.49
N SER A 234 23.23 -9.47 1.89
CA SER A 234 23.61 -9.31 3.29
C SER A 234 22.35 -9.25 4.17
N LEU A 235 22.46 -9.54 5.47
CA LEU A 235 21.30 -9.46 6.36
C LEU A 235 20.66 -8.05 6.35
N GLN A 236 21.48 -7.00 6.14
CA GLN A 236 21.01 -5.63 5.98
C GLN A 236 20.17 -5.42 4.71
N ASP A 237 20.49 -6.12 3.62
CA ASP A 237 19.73 -6.05 2.36
C ASP A 237 18.32 -6.60 2.48
N MET A 238 18.13 -7.55 3.39
CA MET A 238 16.86 -8.22 3.66
C MET A 238 15.98 -7.46 4.63
N CYS A 239 16.50 -6.40 5.26
CA CYS A 239 15.75 -5.65 6.24
C CYS A 239 14.60 -4.89 5.58
N ARG A 240 13.38 -5.09 6.09
CA ARG A 240 12.16 -4.43 5.61
C ARG A 240 11.39 -3.82 6.76
N VAL A 241 10.64 -2.77 6.45
CA VAL A 241 9.73 -2.06 7.38
C VAL A 241 8.30 -2.10 6.82
N PHE A 242 7.30 -1.89 7.68
CA PHE A 242 5.88 -1.95 7.32
C PHE A 242 5.38 -3.34 6.86
N GLY A 243 6.09 -4.43 7.18
CA GLY A 243 5.70 -5.79 6.77
C GLY A 243 4.29 -6.18 7.23
N GLU A 244 3.85 -5.70 8.39
CA GLU A 244 2.48 -5.90 8.91
C GLU A 244 1.36 -5.23 8.15
N PHE A 245 1.69 -4.21 7.35
CA PHE A 245 0.69 -3.43 6.61
C PHE A 245 0.75 -3.73 5.12
N LEU A 246 1.96 -3.97 4.61
CA LEU A 246 2.22 -4.32 3.22
C LEU A 246 2.53 -5.82 3.16
N ALA A 247 1.54 -6.65 3.52
CA ALA A 247 1.57 -8.12 3.45
C ALA A 247 0.30 -8.64 2.75
N LEU A 248 0.39 -9.78 2.06
CA LEU A 248 -0.80 -10.49 1.58
C LEU A 248 -1.63 -10.99 2.76
N ASP A 249 -0.94 -11.43 3.80
CA ASP A 249 -1.50 -11.86 5.06
C ASP A 249 -0.93 -11.00 6.21
N PRO A 250 -1.64 -9.91 6.62
CA PRO A 250 -1.18 -9.01 7.64
C PRO A 250 -1.29 -9.67 9.03
N HIS A 251 -0.19 -10.30 9.47
CA HIS A 251 -0.05 -10.87 10.82
C HIS A 251 1.01 -10.13 11.65
N ASN A 252 1.00 -10.32 12.97
CA ASN A 252 1.96 -9.72 13.91
C ASN A 252 3.41 -10.13 13.60
N LYS A 253 4.40 -9.26 13.91
CA LYS A 253 5.85 -9.45 13.64
C LYS A 253 6.38 -10.87 13.88
N THR A 254 5.98 -11.53 14.96
CA THR A 254 6.44 -12.90 15.26
C THR A 254 6.01 -13.91 14.19
N ALA A 255 4.82 -13.74 13.60
CA ALA A 255 4.32 -14.60 12.54
C ALA A 255 5.09 -14.43 11.21
N LEU A 256 5.68 -13.26 10.94
CA LEU A 256 6.51 -13.05 9.74
C LEU A 256 7.85 -13.82 9.85
N HIS A 257 8.48 -13.80 11.02
CA HIS A 257 9.75 -14.51 11.27
C HIS A 257 9.58 -16.03 11.32
N LEU A 258 8.42 -16.48 11.80
CA LEU A 258 8.06 -17.89 11.89
C LEU A 258 7.36 -18.41 10.62
N ARG A 259 7.21 -17.57 9.60
CA ARG A 259 6.61 -18.00 8.33
C ARG A 259 7.50 -19.08 7.72
N GLU A 260 6.85 -20.13 7.24
CA GLU A 260 7.52 -21.16 6.46
C GLU A 260 8.14 -20.56 5.19
N GLN A 261 9.19 -21.23 4.71
CA GLN A 261 9.78 -20.92 3.42
C GLN A 261 8.78 -21.21 2.31
N GLY A 262 8.77 -20.38 1.27
CA GLY A 262 8.08 -20.73 0.03
C GLY A 262 8.86 -21.81 -0.69
N GLU A 263 8.38 -23.05 -0.67
CA GLU A 263 8.98 -24.18 -1.37
C GLU A 263 8.19 -24.46 -2.65
N PRO A 264 8.74 -24.15 -3.84
CA PRO A 264 8.11 -24.55 -5.08
C PRO A 264 8.16 -26.08 -5.23
N PRO A 265 7.25 -26.68 -6.00
CA PRO A 265 7.28 -28.12 -6.26
C PRO A 265 8.64 -28.55 -6.82
N TYR A 266 9.15 -29.70 -6.36
CA TYR A 266 10.39 -30.26 -6.91
C TYR A 266 10.26 -30.56 -8.40
N GLN A 267 11.30 -30.22 -9.18
CA GLN A 267 11.31 -30.39 -10.62
C GLN A 267 12.68 -30.85 -11.12
N ILE A 268 12.71 -31.89 -11.97
CA ILE A 268 13.91 -32.43 -12.61
C ILE A 268 14.06 -31.89 -14.04
N THR A 269 12.94 -31.72 -14.77
CA THR A 269 12.88 -31.16 -16.14
C THR A 269 11.50 -30.53 -16.40
N ALA A 270 11.41 -29.54 -17.29
CA ALA A 270 10.13 -28.98 -17.76
C ALA A 270 9.36 -30.03 -18.56
N THR A 271 8.12 -30.28 -18.16
CA THR A 271 7.27 -31.32 -18.76
C THR A 271 6.65 -30.84 -20.08
N GLU A 272 6.14 -29.61 -20.11
CA GLU A 272 5.37 -29.06 -21.25
C GLU A 272 5.49 -27.52 -21.35
N ASN A 273 5.23 -26.97 -22.53
CA ASN A 273 5.10 -25.53 -22.78
C ASN A 273 3.62 -25.18 -22.97
N VAL A 274 3.10 -24.21 -22.21
CA VAL A 274 1.69 -23.80 -22.21
C VAL A 274 1.59 -22.32 -22.57
N THR A 275 0.79 -21.99 -23.58
CA THR A 275 0.48 -20.59 -23.92
C THR A 275 -0.89 -20.17 -23.38
N ALA A 276 -0.94 -19.07 -22.63
CA ALA A 276 -2.16 -18.46 -22.12
C ALA A 276 -2.33 -17.02 -22.61
N ILE A 277 -3.46 -16.71 -23.25
CA ILE A 277 -3.84 -15.35 -23.63
C ILE A 277 -4.75 -14.78 -22.54
N VAL A 278 -4.29 -13.71 -21.90
CA VAL A 278 -4.97 -13.09 -20.75
C VAL A 278 -5.45 -11.68 -21.11
N CYS A 279 -6.76 -11.47 -21.05
CA CYS A 279 -7.39 -10.17 -21.30
C CYS A 279 -8.29 -9.74 -20.15
N ALA A 280 -8.29 -8.44 -19.87
CA ALA A 280 -9.25 -7.79 -18.99
C ALA A 280 -10.26 -6.95 -19.78
N GLY A 281 -11.45 -6.80 -19.21
CA GLY A 281 -12.54 -5.95 -19.67
C GLY A 281 -13.13 -5.17 -18.51
N MET A 282 -13.63 -3.97 -18.79
CA MET A 282 -14.29 -3.11 -17.79
C MET A 282 -15.70 -2.78 -18.27
N TYR A 283 -16.66 -2.79 -17.35
CA TYR A 283 -18.01 -2.28 -17.52
C TYR A 283 -18.21 -1.03 -16.67
N LYS A 284 -18.87 0.00 -17.24
CA LYS A 284 -19.07 1.32 -16.61
C LYS A 284 -17.78 1.86 -15.96
N ASP A 285 -16.66 1.77 -16.70
CA ASP A 285 -15.36 2.24 -16.26
C ASP A 285 -15.41 3.71 -15.79
N CYS A 286 -14.61 4.05 -14.79
CA CYS A 286 -14.56 5.37 -14.16
C CYS A 286 -15.90 5.82 -13.54
N THR A 287 -16.71 4.89 -13.04
CA THR A 287 -17.90 5.16 -12.21
C THR A 287 -17.82 4.33 -10.94
N ASP A 288 -18.64 4.66 -9.95
CA ASP A 288 -18.72 3.88 -8.70
C ASP A 288 -19.30 2.47 -8.90
N ASN A 289 -19.97 2.22 -10.04
CA ASN A 289 -20.49 0.92 -10.43
C ASN A 289 -19.57 0.19 -11.42
N ALA A 290 -18.28 0.55 -11.45
CA ALA A 290 -17.33 -0.10 -12.32
C ALA A 290 -17.20 -1.59 -11.96
N ARG A 291 -17.29 -2.46 -12.96
CA ARG A 291 -17.05 -3.90 -12.80
C ARG A 291 -15.91 -4.32 -13.72
N GLY A 292 -15.02 -5.17 -13.22
CA GLY A 292 -13.94 -5.77 -14.00
C GLY A 292 -14.27 -7.22 -14.32
N GLY A 293 -14.02 -7.64 -15.55
CA GLY A 293 -14.08 -9.04 -15.97
C GLY A 293 -12.77 -9.44 -16.64
N TYR A 294 -12.42 -10.71 -16.55
CA TYR A 294 -11.25 -11.23 -17.25
C TYR A 294 -11.59 -12.50 -18.01
N SER A 295 -10.75 -12.81 -18.99
CA SER A 295 -10.84 -14.03 -19.77
C SER A 295 -9.43 -14.55 -20.04
N ILE A 296 -9.28 -15.87 -19.90
CA ILE A 296 -8.05 -16.62 -20.13
C ILE A 296 -8.37 -17.62 -21.22
N HIS A 297 -7.58 -17.59 -22.29
CA HIS A 297 -7.72 -18.51 -23.41
C HIS A 297 -6.44 -19.33 -23.60
N PHE A 298 -6.61 -20.63 -23.78
CA PHE A 298 -5.51 -21.58 -24.06
C PHE A 298 -5.61 -22.05 -25.52
N PRO A 299 -4.83 -21.46 -26.44
CA PRO A 299 -4.98 -21.73 -27.89
C PRO A 299 -4.69 -23.17 -28.28
N GLU A 300 -3.82 -23.82 -27.52
CA GLU A 300 -3.36 -25.20 -27.75
C GLU A 300 -4.26 -26.23 -27.02
N LEU A 301 -5.33 -25.77 -26.33
CA LEU A 301 -6.36 -26.58 -25.69
C LEU A 301 -5.87 -27.56 -24.61
N GLN A 302 -4.71 -27.31 -23.99
CA GLN A 302 -4.26 -28.13 -22.84
C GLN A 302 -5.11 -27.87 -21.59
N TYR A 303 -5.72 -26.70 -21.49
CA TYR A 303 -6.60 -26.30 -20.40
C TYR A 303 -7.89 -25.67 -20.95
N ALA A 304 -8.96 -25.69 -20.13
CA ALA A 304 -10.21 -25.04 -20.48
C ALA A 304 -10.09 -23.52 -20.36
N ASP A 305 -10.75 -22.81 -21.27
CA ASP A 305 -10.86 -21.35 -21.19
C ASP A 305 -11.65 -20.92 -19.94
N ILE A 306 -11.21 -19.84 -19.30
CA ILE A 306 -11.82 -19.31 -18.08
C ILE A 306 -12.33 -17.90 -18.36
N SER A 307 -13.51 -17.52 -17.86
CA SER A 307 -14.03 -16.16 -17.98
C SER A 307 -14.91 -15.81 -16.78
N SER A 308 -14.41 -14.92 -15.92
CA SER A 308 -15.04 -14.60 -14.63
C SER A 308 -15.01 -13.11 -14.35
N ALA A 309 -15.86 -12.67 -13.41
CA ALA A 309 -15.78 -11.32 -12.87
C ALA A 309 -14.65 -11.23 -11.83
N CYS A 310 -14.02 -10.06 -11.73
CA CYS A 310 -12.96 -9.78 -10.77
C CYS A 310 -13.58 -9.48 -9.39
N PRO A 311 -13.18 -10.19 -8.32
CA PRO A 311 -13.75 -10.02 -6.97
C PRO A 311 -13.27 -8.76 -6.23
N GLU A 312 -12.47 -7.91 -6.87
CA GLU A 312 -11.92 -6.69 -6.26
C GLU A 312 -13.01 -5.61 -6.10
N GLN A 313 -13.13 -5.03 -4.89
CA GLN A 313 -14.14 -4.01 -4.55
C GLN A 313 -14.09 -2.74 -5.43
N ASP A 314 -12.89 -2.34 -5.85
CA ASP A 314 -12.64 -1.22 -6.77
C ASP A 314 -11.86 -1.73 -7.98
N PRO A 315 -12.51 -2.40 -8.95
CA PRO A 315 -11.80 -3.00 -10.06
C PRO A 315 -11.27 -1.90 -10.97
N SER A 316 -10.12 -2.18 -11.58
CA SER A 316 -9.57 -1.35 -12.65
C SER A 316 -8.99 -2.29 -13.69
N PHE A 317 -8.86 -1.83 -14.93
CA PHE A 317 -8.28 -2.65 -16.00
C PHE A 317 -6.97 -3.33 -15.57
N THR A 318 -6.09 -2.58 -14.89
CA THR A 318 -4.81 -3.08 -14.40
C THR A 318 -4.96 -4.11 -13.28
N LYS A 319 -5.83 -3.87 -12.28
CA LYS A 319 -6.10 -4.86 -11.21
C LYS A 319 -6.66 -6.16 -11.77
N THR A 320 -7.67 -6.05 -12.63
CA THR A 320 -8.32 -7.19 -13.25
C THR A 320 -7.35 -7.97 -14.14
N SER A 321 -6.45 -7.28 -14.85
CA SER A 321 -5.39 -7.94 -15.63
C SER A 321 -4.41 -8.72 -14.73
N ALA A 322 -4.01 -8.14 -13.60
CA ALA A 322 -3.08 -8.80 -12.67
C ALA A 322 -3.75 -9.99 -11.96
N PHE A 323 -5.03 -9.85 -11.58
CA PHE A 323 -5.81 -10.94 -11.00
C PHE A 323 -6.00 -12.11 -11.98
N ALA A 324 -6.26 -11.81 -13.26
CA ALA A 324 -6.36 -12.83 -14.30
C ALA A 324 -5.06 -13.64 -14.47
N ILE A 325 -3.90 -13.02 -14.25
CA ILE A 325 -2.62 -13.73 -14.22
C ILE A 325 -2.52 -14.64 -13.00
N CYS A 326 -2.97 -14.20 -11.81
CA CYS A 326 -3.05 -15.08 -10.63
C CYS A 326 -3.92 -16.31 -10.92
N GLU A 327 -5.08 -16.12 -11.53
CA GLU A 327 -5.97 -17.21 -11.91
C GLU A 327 -5.33 -18.17 -12.92
N THR A 328 -4.62 -17.62 -13.93
CA THR A 328 -3.85 -18.42 -14.90
C THR A 328 -2.80 -19.28 -14.22
N ILE A 329 -2.11 -18.73 -13.22
CA ILE A 329 -1.08 -19.48 -12.47
C ILE A 329 -1.71 -20.54 -11.58
N ASN A 330 -2.89 -20.28 -11.02
CA ASN A 330 -3.61 -21.22 -10.17
C ASN A 330 -4.11 -22.45 -10.95
N CYS A 331 -4.45 -22.30 -12.23
CA CYS A 331 -4.96 -23.42 -13.03
C CYS A 331 -3.88 -24.22 -13.79
N VAL A 332 -2.76 -23.60 -14.17
CA VAL A 332 -1.69 -24.25 -14.94
C VAL A 332 -0.70 -24.94 -14.01
N ASP A 333 -0.30 -26.19 -14.33
CA ASP A 333 0.68 -26.94 -13.54
C ASP A 333 1.95 -26.10 -13.29
N PRO A 334 2.40 -25.94 -12.04
CA PRO A 334 3.60 -25.17 -11.70
C PRO A 334 4.90 -25.68 -12.35
N ARG A 335 4.92 -26.92 -12.84
CA ARG A 335 6.08 -27.56 -13.50
C ARG A 335 6.14 -27.36 -15.01
N SER A 336 5.10 -26.82 -15.63
CA SER A 336 5.11 -26.51 -17.07
C SER A 336 5.62 -25.11 -17.33
N ASN A 337 6.39 -24.91 -18.40
CA ASN A 337 6.76 -23.56 -18.84
C ASN A 337 5.49 -22.82 -19.27
N LEU A 338 5.31 -21.59 -18.80
CA LEU A 338 4.10 -20.81 -19.05
C LEU A 338 4.44 -19.55 -19.84
N HIS A 339 3.84 -19.39 -21.02
CA HIS A 339 3.90 -18.16 -21.78
C HIS A 339 2.59 -17.37 -21.65
N ILE A 340 2.65 -16.16 -21.08
CA ILE A 340 1.49 -15.30 -20.86
C ILE A 340 1.48 -14.14 -21.86
N VAL A 341 0.47 -14.11 -22.70
CA VAL A 341 0.20 -12.99 -23.61
C VAL A 341 -0.78 -12.03 -22.93
N SER A 342 -0.34 -10.82 -22.61
CA SER A 342 -1.15 -9.81 -21.90
C SER A 342 -1.36 -8.55 -22.73
N THR A 343 -2.53 -7.94 -22.57
CA THR A 343 -2.87 -6.64 -23.18
C THR A 343 -2.58 -5.44 -22.27
N SER A 344 -2.03 -5.69 -21.07
CA SER A 344 -1.71 -4.65 -20.07
C SER A 344 -0.20 -4.39 -20.00
N GLN A 345 0.26 -3.32 -20.65
CA GLN A 345 1.67 -2.93 -20.63
C GLN A 345 2.20 -2.73 -19.22
N PHE A 346 1.42 -2.03 -18.39
CA PHE A 346 1.83 -1.72 -17.01
C PHE A 346 2.05 -2.99 -16.18
N VAL A 347 1.18 -4.00 -16.31
CA VAL A 347 1.33 -5.24 -15.53
C VAL A 347 2.57 -6.00 -15.97
N VAL A 348 2.79 -6.14 -17.28
CA VAL A 348 3.99 -6.81 -17.80
C VAL A 348 5.26 -6.07 -17.36
N GLU A 349 5.31 -4.74 -17.50
CA GLU A 349 6.43 -3.91 -17.04
C GLU A 349 6.68 -4.05 -15.53
N ALA A 350 5.61 -4.06 -14.73
CA ALA A 350 5.67 -4.14 -13.27
C ALA A 350 6.11 -5.52 -12.77
N LEU A 351 5.79 -6.60 -13.50
CA LEU A 351 6.20 -7.96 -13.16
C LEU A 351 7.61 -8.30 -13.69
N THR A 352 8.12 -7.56 -14.69
CA THR A 352 9.41 -7.84 -15.32
C THR A 352 10.43 -6.72 -15.07
N THR A 353 10.54 -5.77 -15.99
CA THR A 353 11.61 -4.76 -16.03
C THR A 353 11.64 -3.80 -14.83
N SER A 354 10.50 -3.57 -14.17
CA SER A 354 10.40 -2.65 -13.03
C SER A 354 10.09 -3.33 -11.70
N LEU A 355 10.15 -4.67 -11.64
CA LEU A 355 9.82 -5.47 -10.47
C LEU A 355 10.61 -5.05 -9.23
N SER A 356 11.94 -5.03 -9.30
CA SER A 356 12.82 -4.68 -8.18
C SER A 356 12.49 -3.30 -7.60
N LYS A 357 12.19 -2.31 -8.47
CA LYS A 357 11.83 -0.95 -8.04
C LYS A 357 10.51 -0.93 -7.26
N HIS A 358 9.52 -1.71 -7.70
CA HIS A 358 8.23 -1.81 -7.03
C HIS A 358 8.32 -2.57 -5.71
N GLU A 359 9.05 -3.68 -5.68
CA GLU A 359 9.27 -4.46 -4.46
C GLU A 359 10.09 -3.69 -3.42
N ASP A 360 11.17 -3.02 -3.81
CA ASP A 360 11.97 -2.17 -2.92
C ASP A 360 11.10 -1.08 -2.26
N ALA A 361 10.15 -0.52 -3.02
CA ALA A 361 9.19 0.48 -2.54
C ALA A 361 7.97 -0.11 -1.81
N GLY A 362 7.90 -1.44 -1.66
CA GLY A 362 6.75 -2.17 -1.08
C GLY A 362 5.43 -1.86 -1.77
N TRP A 363 5.46 -1.58 -3.08
CA TRP A 363 4.30 -1.19 -3.90
C TRP A 363 3.57 0.08 -3.44
N THR A 364 4.17 0.88 -2.54
CA THR A 364 3.56 2.11 -1.99
C THR A 364 3.37 3.22 -3.04
N THR A 365 4.02 3.12 -4.20
CA THR A 365 3.84 4.01 -5.36
C THR A 365 2.49 3.82 -6.04
N VAL A 366 1.93 2.61 -5.96
CA VAL A 366 0.66 2.21 -6.59
C VAL A 366 -0.20 1.50 -5.54
N PRO A 367 -0.63 2.21 -4.48
CA PRO A 367 -1.26 1.59 -3.30
C PRO A 367 -2.53 0.82 -3.63
N SER A 368 -3.31 1.27 -4.62
CA SER A 368 -4.51 0.55 -5.08
C SER A 368 -4.18 -0.79 -5.72
N LEU A 369 -3.00 -0.95 -6.35
CA LEU A 369 -2.57 -2.19 -7.01
C LEU A 369 -1.73 -3.09 -6.10
N ALA A 370 -1.34 -2.60 -4.91
CA ALA A 370 -0.32 -3.25 -4.10
C ALA A 370 -0.67 -4.68 -3.70
N LYS A 371 -1.92 -4.95 -3.30
CA LYS A 371 -2.35 -6.30 -2.89
C LYS A 371 -2.28 -7.28 -4.06
N VAL A 372 -2.98 -6.99 -5.15
CA VAL A 372 -3.05 -7.89 -6.32
C VAL A 372 -1.69 -8.09 -6.98
N MET A 373 -0.88 -7.03 -7.16
CA MET A 373 0.44 -7.19 -7.79
C MET A 373 1.39 -8.03 -6.94
N ARG A 374 1.35 -7.88 -5.61
CA ARG A 374 2.15 -8.72 -4.70
C ARG A 374 1.70 -10.17 -4.74
N ALA A 375 0.39 -10.41 -4.84
CA ALA A 375 -0.15 -11.74 -5.05
C ALA A 375 0.32 -12.34 -6.38
N THR A 376 0.28 -11.57 -7.48
CA THR A 376 0.74 -12.02 -8.79
C THR A 376 2.22 -12.39 -8.77
N VAL A 377 3.08 -11.57 -8.16
CA VAL A 377 4.51 -11.89 -8.04
C VAL A 377 4.74 -13.12 -7.15
N ALA A 378 4.01 -13.23 -6.04
CA ALA A 378 4.10 -14.40 -5.15
C ALA A 378 3.64 -15.69 -5.85
N ALA A 379 2.56 -15.63 -6.63
CA ALA A 379 2.10 -16.74 -7.46
C ALA A 379 3.13 -17.13 -8.53
N LEU A 380 3.75 -16.16 -9.19
CA LEU A 380 4.81 -16.45 -10.16
C LEU A 380 6.02 -17.14 -9.51
N ARG A 381 6.40 -16.72 -8.29
CA ARG A 381 7.48 -17.35 -7.51
C ARG A 381 7.15 -18.74 -6.99
N SER A 382 5.87 -19.11 -6.89
CA SER A 382 5.49 -20.46 -6.44
C SER A 382 5.60 -21.51 -7.54
N ARG A 383 5.84 -21.10 -8.79
CA ARG A 383 6.07 -22.01 -9.91
C ARG A 383 7.50 -22.52 -9.90
N SER A 384 7.68 -23.78 -10.26
CA SER A 384 9.00 -24.41 -10.39
C SER A 384 9.59 -24.23 -11.78
N ALA A 385 8.75 -24.05 -12.81
CA ALA A 385 9.15 -23.78 -14.19
C ALA A 385 9.12 -22.28 -14.56
N GLU A 386 9.83 -21.93 -15.64
CA GLU A 386 9.95 -20.53 -16.07
C GLU A 386 8.63 -19.98 -16.63
N THR A 387 8.38 -18.70 -16.34
CA THR A 387 7.23 -17.96 -16.89
C THR A 387 7.71 -16.80 -17.74
N THR A 388 7.15 -16.66 -18.93
CA THR A 388 7.48 -15.60 -19.88
C THR A 388 6.24 -14.79 -20.24
N PHE A 389 6.45 -13.56 -20.68
CA PHE A 389 5.40 -12.60 -20.99
C PHE A 389 5.59 -11.99 -22.39
N THR A 390 4.49 -11.76 -23.09
CA THR A 390 4.44 -10.89 -24.28
C THR A 390 3.39 -9.81 -24.07
N PHE A 391 3.77 -8.54 -24.23
CA PHE A 391 2.80 -7.44 -24.26
C PHE A 391 2.25 -7.23 -25.67
N VAL A 392 0.93 -7.25 -25.81
CA VAL A 392 0.24 -6.99 -27.07
C VAL A 392 -0.43 -5.62 -27.03
N ASN A 393 0.12 -4.68 -27.82
CA ASN A 393 -0.45 -3.35 -27.96
C ASN A 393 -1.82 -3.35 -28.67
N LYS A 394 -2.54 -2.22 -28.60
CA LYS A 394 -3.88 -2.07 -29.18
C LYS A 394 -3.95 -2.33 -30.69
N LYS A 395 -2.88 -2.07 -31.46
CA LYS A 395 -2.86 -2.29 -32.91
C LYS A 395 -2.76 -3.79 -33.21
N ARG A 396 -1.80 -4.48 -32.59
CA ARG A 396 -1.60 -5.92 -32.74
C ARG A 396 -2.80 -6.73 -32.22
N ALA A 397 -3.39 -6.30 -31.09
CA ALA A 397 -4.59 -6.91 -30.53
C ALA A 397 -5.84 -6.82 -31.42
N LYS A 398 -5.89 -5.88 -32.37
CA LYS A 398 -7.01 -5.79 -33.33
C LYS A 398 -6.89 -6.78 -34.49
N ILE A 399 -5.65 -7.12 -34.85
CA ILE A 399 -5.34 -8.00 -35.97
C ILE A 399 -5.34 -9.46 -35.50
N TRP A 400 -4.83 -9.71 -34.29
CA TRP A 400 -4.78 -11.04 -33.70
C TRP A 400 -6.16 -11.47 -33.20
N ARG A 401 -6.75 -12.47 -33.88
CA ARG A 401 -8.13 -12.93 -33.67
C ARG A 401 -8.38 -13.43 -32.25
N GLU A 402 -7.53 -14.31 -31.75
CA GLU A 402 -7.64 -14.98 -30.46
C GLU A 402 -7.61 -13.96 -29.30
N VAL A 403 -6.71 -12.95 -29.39
CA VAL A 403 -6.65 -11.84 -28.42
C VAL A 403 -7.93 -11.00 -28.47
N LYS A 404 -8.43 -10.71 -29.67
CA LYS A 404 -9.65 -9.91 -29.86
C LYS A 404 -10.88 -10.61 -29.27
N GLU A 405 -11.03 -11.90 -29.52
CA GLU A 405 -12.13 -12.73 -29.01
C GLU A 405 -12.06 -12.88 -27.49
N THR A 406 -10.87 -13.16 -26.95
CA THR A 406 -10.64 -13.24 -25.50
C THR A 406 -10.95 -11.92 -24.80
N LYS A 407 -10.58 -10.78 -25.41
CA LYS A 407 -10.95 -9.46 -24.90
C LYS A 407 -12.46 -9.22 -24.91
N ALA A 408 -13.16 -9.65 -25.95
CA ALA A 408 -14.62 -9.53 -26.01
C ALA A 408 -15.28 -10.37 -24.90
N ARG A 409 -14.80 -11.61 -24.67
CA ARG A 409 -15.26 -12.46 -23.56
C ARG A 409 -15.03 -11.81 -22.19
N ALA A 410 -13.87 -11.19 -21.97
CA ALA A 410 -13.57 -10.48 -20.73
C ALA A 410 -14.55 -9.31 -20.46
N GLN A 411 -14.97 -8.59 -21.52
CA GLN A 411 -15.97 -7.52 -21.39
C GLN A 411 -17.36 -8.07 -21.06
N THR A 412 -17.76 -9.17 -21.67
CA THR A 412 -19.01 -9.87 -21.35
C THR A 412 -19.00 -10.38 -19.91
N ALA A 413 -17.88 -10.96 -19.46
CA ALA A 413 -17.70 -11.48 -18.12
C ALA A 413 -17.86 -10.40 -17.04
N ALA A 414 -17.42 -9.16 -17.32
CA ALA A 414 -17.56 -8.02 -16.40
C ALA A 414 -19.03 -7.71 -16.06
N ILE A 415 -19.98 -8.11 -16.90
CA ILE A 415 -21.41 -7.84 -16.75
C ILE A 415 -22.13 -9.07 -16.21
N TRP A 416 -21.86 -10.24 -16.79
CA TRP A 416 -22.73 -11.41 -16.65
C TRP A 416 -22.11 -12.58 -15.88
N SER A 417 -20.79 -12.62 -15.69
CA SER A 417 -20.14 -13.72 -14.96
C SER A 417 -20.22 -13.52 -13.45
N GLU A 418 -20.14 -14.64 -12.74
CA GLU A 418 -19.91 -14.68 -11.30
C GLU A 418 -18.46 -14.28 -10.96
N GLU A 419 -18.26 -13.81 -9.74
CA GLU A 419 -16.95 -13.46 -9.22
C GLU A 419 -16.14 -14.73 -8.93
N SER A 420 -14.84 -14.71 -9.23
CA SER A 420 -13.93 -15.81 -8.88
C SER A 420 -13.77 -15.92 -7.36
N ASP A 421 -13.69 -17.16 -6.88
CA ASP A 421 -13.50 -17.53 -5.48
C ASP A 421 -12.03 -17.66 -5.08
N LEU A 422 -11.09 -17.38 -6.00
CA LEU A 422 -9.66 -17.48 -5.74
C LEU A 422 -9.22 -16.57 -4.59
N ASP A 423 -8.84 -17.20 -3.48
CA ASP A 423 -8.16 -16.50 -2.40
C ASP A 423 -6.67 -16.37 -2.70
N VAL A 424 -6.24 -15.16 -3.02
CA VAL A 424 -4.84 -14.82 -3.30
C VAL A 424 -3.91 -15.00 -2.09
N SER A 425 -4.44 -15.24 -0.89
CA SER A 425 -3.65 -15.46 0.33
C SER A 425 -2.91 -16.80 0.34
N ILE A 426 -3.26 -17.74 -0.55
CA ILE A 426 -2.59 -19.06 -0.66
C ILE A 426 -1.09 -18.93 -0.94
N TRP A 427 -0.66 -17.85 -1.61
CA TRP A 427 0.75 -17.59 -1.95
C TRP A 427 1.50 -16.79 -0.89
N ARG A 428 0.96 -16.65 0.33
CA ARG A 428 1.57 -15.86 1.42
C ARG A 428 3.02 -16.22 1.75
N ASN A 429 3.46 -17.47 1.53
CA ASN A 429 4.85 -17.90 1.79
C ASN A 429 5.85 -17.36 0.76
N PHE A 430 5.39 -17.07 -0.47
CA PHE A 430 6.18 -16.50 -1.56
C PHE A 430 6.16 -14.97 -1.61
N ASP A 431 5.38 -14.36 -0.72
CA ASP A 431 5.22 -12.92 -0.63
C ASP A 431 6.46 -12.25 -0.03
N LEU A 432 6.74 -11.03 -0.51
CA LEU A 432 7.84 -10.18 -0.07
C LEU A 432 7.26 -8.92 0.61
N PRO A 433 6.98 -8.95 1.93
CA PRO A 433 6.22 -7.92 2.64
C PRO A 433 7.05 -6.71 3.06
N GLY A 434 6.42 -5.53 3.06
CA GLY A 434 7.06 -4.28 3.49
C GLY A 434 7.87 -3.56 2.42
N VAL A 435 8.58 -2.52 2.86
CA VAL A 435 9.48 -1.68 2.06
C VAL A 435 10.91 -2.00 2.46
N ARG A 436 11.83 -2.13 1.50
CA ARG A 436 13.24 -2.42 1.80
C ARG A 436 13.88 -1.25 2.54
N ALA A 437 14.47 -1.54 3.70
CA ALA A 437 14.91 -0.55 4.67
C ALA A 437 16.18 0.18 4.23
N ASN A 438 17.13 -0.50 3.59
CA ASN A 438 18.41 0.10 3.19
C ASN A 438 18.33 0.95 1.89
N ARG A 439 17.20 0.93 1.18
CA ARG A 439 16.90 1.79 0.01
C ARG A 439 15.81 2.83 0.30
N LEU A 440 15.59 3.11 1.58
CA LEU A 440 14.50 3.94 2.05
C LEU A 440 14.96 5.39 2.20
N ASP A 441 14.48 6.26 1.31
CA ASP A 441 14.62 7.71 1.46
C ASP A 441 13.42 8.30 2.24
N GLN A 442 13.56 9.55 2.69
CA GLN A 442 12.51 10.25 3.45
C GLN A 442 11.19 10.34 2.66
N ARG A 443 11.23 10.49 1.34
CA ARG A 443 10.04 10.64 0.49
C ARG A 443 9.26 9.32 0.43
N LYS A 444 9.94 8.20 0.23
CA LYS A 444 9.38 6.85 0.24
C LYS A 444 8.84 6.51 1.62
N ALA A 445 9.61 6.77 2.68
CA ALA A 445 9.17 6.54 4.06
C ALA A 445 7.91 7.34 4.40
N HIS A 446 7.89 8.64 4.08
CA HIS A 446 6.74 9.50 4.33
C HIS A 446 5.49 9.04 3.56
N ARG A 447 5.66 8.58 2.32
CA ARG A 447 4.57 7.99 1.53
C ARG A 447 4.02 6.72 2.18
N ALA A 448 4.89 5.81 2.60
CA ALA A 448 4.49 4.57 3.27
C ALA A 448 3.72 4.85 4.58
N ILE A 449 4.22 5.77 5.41
CA ILE A 449 3.55 6.22 6.64
C ILE A 449 2.18 6.81 6.32
N ARG A 450 2.09 7.67 5.31
CA ARG A 450 0.83 8.29 4.91
C ARG A 450 -0.18 7.25 4.43
N ASN A 451 0.22 6.29 3.60
CA ASN A 451 -0.65 5.21 3.13
C ASN A 451 -1.16 4.36 4.31
N GLN A 452 -0.29 4.02 5.26
CA GLN A 452 -0.66 3.30 6.47
C GLN A 452 -1.66 4.10 7.33
N ASN A 453 -1.41 5.40 7.52
CA ASN A 453 -2.30 6.28 8.29
C ASN A 453 -3.67 6.42 7.61
N ILE A 454 -3.75 6.44 6.27
CA ILE A 454 -5.01 6.47 5.53
C ILE A 454 -5.84 5.23 5.86
N VAL A 455 -5.25 4.02 5.77
CA VAL A 455 -5.99 2.78 6.05
C VAL A 455 -6.40 2.67 7.52
N ARG A 456 -5.57 3.18 8.44
CA ARG A 456 -5.90 3.19 9.88
C ARG A 456 -6.92 4.24 10.30
N THR A 457 -7.15 5.26 9.47
CA THR A 457 -8.08 6.33 9.80
C THR A 457 -9.48 5.91 9.38
N PRO A 458 -10.41 5.68 10.32
CA PRO A 458 -11.75 5.28 9.96
C PRO A 458 -12.45 6.38 9.16
N PRO A 459 -13.31 6.03 8.19
CA PRO A 459 -14.08 7.02 7.45
C PRO A 459 -14.99 7.78 8.42
N ARG A 460 -15.08 9.10 8.25
CA ARG A 460 -15.99 9.92 9.05
C ARG A 460 -17.42 9.67 8.59
N ARG A 461 -18.31 9.24 9.49
CA ARG A 461 -19.72 8.92 9.20
C ARG A 461 -20.44 10.01 8.40
N VAL A 462 -20.28 11.28 8.77
CA VAL A 462 -20.92 12.41 8.07
C VAL A 462 -20.37 12.57 6.65
N THR A 463 -19.06 12.41 6.47
CA THR A 463 -18.44 12.51 5.13
C THR A 463 -18.92 11.37 4.23
N ALA A 464 -18.96 10.14 4.73
CA ALA A 464 -19.47 8.99 3.97
C ALA A 464 -20.95 9.17 3.59
N ALA A 465 -21.80 9.63 4.52
CA ALA A 465 -23.20 9.91 4.23
C ALA A 465 -23.38 10.98 3.15
N ASN A 466 -22.61 12.08 3.22
CA ASN A 466 -22.66 13.13 2.21
C ASN A 466 -22.16 12.67 0.84
N LEU A 467 -21.12 11.81 0.79
CA LEU A 467 -20.65 11.22 -0.47
C LEU A 467 -21.74 10.36 -1.12
N LEU A 468 -22.44 9.52 -0.35
CA LEU A 468 -23.56 8.73 -0.85
C LEU A 468 -24.70 9.62 -1.39
N ILE A 469 -25.05 10.70 -0.67
CA ILE A 469 -26.06 11.66 -1.13
C ILE A 469 -25.64 12.30 -2.46
N ILE A 470 -24.38 12.69 -2.61
CA ILE A 470 -23.85 13.24 -3.87
C ILE A 470 -23.99 12.20 -4.99
N GLN A 471 -23.57 10.97 -4.74
CA GLN A 471 -23.62 9.91 -5.73
C GLN A 471 -25.05 9.62 -6.18
N SER A 472 -25.99 9.51 -5.25
CA SER A 472 -27.40 9.27 -5.57
C SER A 472 -28.02 10.43 -6.33
N SER A 473 -27.75 11.67 -5.92
CA SER A 473 -28.32 12.85 -6.58
C SER A 473 -27.76 13.02 -8.00
N VAL A 474 -26.44 12.89 -8.19
CA VAL A 474 -25.83 13.02 -9.54
C VAL A 474 -26.30 11.89 -10.46
N LYS A 475 -26.47 10.67 -9.94
CA LYS A 475 -27.01 9.54 -10.71
C LYS A 475 -28.46 9.79 -11.14
N ALA A 476 -29.30 10.34 -10.26
CA ALA A 476 -30.69 10.64 -10.58
C ALA A 476 -30.80 11.67 -11.73
N GLU A 477 -29.94 12.69 -11.74
CA GLU A 477 -30.01 13.77 -12.73
C GLU A 477 -29.34 13.45 -14.07
N CYS A 478 -28.28 12.63 -14.11
CA CYS A 478 -27.51 12.41 -15.35
C CYS A 478 -27.07 10.96 -15.63
N ASP A 479 -27.67 9.97 -14.95
CA ASP A 479 -27.32 8.54 -15.02
C ASP A 479 -25.82 8.23 -14.86
N HIS A 480 -25.11 9.15 -14.19
CA HIS A 480 -23.69 9.03 -13.89
C HIS A 480 -23.48 8.98 -12.39
N MET A 481 -22.90 7.89 -11.89
CA MET A 481 -22.53 7.76 -10.47
C MET A 481 -21.03 8.02 -10.32
N PRO A 482 -20.62 9.22 -9.86
CA PRO A 482 -19.21 9.54 -9.70
C PRO A 482 -18.59 8.72 -8.56
N THR A 483 -17.34 8.29 -8.74
CA THR A 483 -16.52 7.72 -7.65
C THR A 483 -16.23 8.78 -6.58
N GLU A 484 -15.98 8.37 -5.34
CA GLU A 484 -15.55 9.30 -4.28
C GLU A 484 -14.34 10.14 -4.73
N LYS A 485 -13.38 9.52 -5.42
CA LYS A 485 -12.19 10.19 -5.96
C LYS A 485 -12.56 11.31 -6.92
N GLN A 486 -13.49 11.06 -7.85
CA GLN A 486 -13.97 12.07 -8.79
C GLN A 486 -14.68 13.23 -8.09
N ILE A 487 -15.45 12.95 -7.03
CA ILE A 487 -16.08 13.99 -6.22
C ILE A 487 -15.02 14.91 -5.61
N TRP A 488 -13.97 14.36 -5.02
CA TRP A 488 -12.89 15.17 -4.43
C TRP A 488 -12.05 15.93 -5.47
N GLU A 489 -11.75 15.30 -6.61
CA GLU A 489 -10.99 15.93 -7.69
C GLU A 489 -11.79 17.06 -8.37
N SER A 490 -13.11 16.91 -8.50
CA SER A 490 -13.98 17.91 -9.12
C SER A 490 -14.05 19.21 -8.32
N LEU A 491 -13.88 19.17 -6.98
CA LEU A 491 -13.77 20.37 -6.16
C LEU A 491 -12.59 21.26 -6.56
N SER A 492 -11.56 20.70 -7.20
CA SER A 492 -10.40 21.47 -7.66
C SER A 492 -10.61 22.15 -9.02
N HIS A 493 -11.79 22.02 -9.63
CA HIS A 493 -12.07 22.57 -10.96
C HIS A 493 -11.75 24.07 -11.08
N ARG A 494 -11.21 24.49 -12.23
CA ARG A 494 -10.78 25.88 -12.46
C ARG A 494 -11.91 26.90 -12.39
N ASP A 495 -13.14 26.48 -12.72
CA ASP A 495 -14.30 27.36 -12.71
C ASP A 495 -14.81 27.67 -11.30
N ILE A 496 -14.38 26.92 -10.28
CA ILE A 496 -14.79 27.14 -8.88
C ILE A 496 -13.75 28.01 -8.17
N PRO A 497 -14.12 29.18 -7.62
CA PRO A 497 -13.22 30.02 -6.84
C PRO A 497 -12.74 29.36 -5.54
N LYS A 498 -11.54 29.72 -5.06
CA LYS A 498 -10.88 29.09 -3.89
C LYS A 498 -11.73 29.11 -2.61
N ASN A 499 -12.45 30.20 -2.34
CA ASN A 499 -13.36 30.34 -1.21
C ASN A 499 -14.57 29.38 -1.33
N ILE A 500 -15.12 29.20 -2.52
CA ILE A 500 -16.22 28.27 -2.79
C ILE A 500 -15.74 26.82 -2.68
N LYS A 501 -14.53 26.51 -3.18
CA LYS A 501 -13.90 25.19 -2.98
C LYS A 501 -13.82 24.84 -1.50
N ALA A 502 -13.36 25.78 -0.67
CA ALA A 502 -13.28 25.59 0.78
C ALA A 502 -14.67 25.46 1.43
N PHE A 503 -15.68 26.18 0.93
CA PHE A 503 -17.06 26.06 1.38
C PHE A 503 -17.65 24.67 1.08
N MET A 504 -17.53 24.20 -0.16
CA MET A 504 -18.02 22.88 -0.57
C MET A 504 -17.28 21.76 0.16
N TRP A 505 -15.94 21.83 0.23
CA TRP A 505 -15.13 20.86 0.97
C TRP A 505 -15.55 20.73 2.43
N LYS A 506 -15.78 21.87 3.12
CA LYS A 506 -16.32 21.87 4.48
C LYS A 506 -17.75 21.34 4.55
N GLY A 507 -18.57 21.61 3.52
CA GLY A 507 -19.93 21.09 3.39
C GLY A 507 -19.95 19.57 3.38
N ILE A 508 -19.18 18.96 2.47
CA ILE A 508 -19.08 17.50 2.33
C ILE A 508 -18.54 16.86 3.61
N HIS A 509 -17.57 17.49 4.28
CA HIS A 509 -17.07 16.99 5.56
C HIS A 509 -17.97 17.25 6.78
N GLY A 510 -19.03 18.06 6.66
CA GLY A 510 -19.79 18.55 7.81
C GLY A 510 -18.96 19.41 8.76
N ALA A 511 -17.95 20.12 8.25
CA ALA A 511 -16.97 20.87 9.04
C ALA A 511 -17.32 22.36 9.23
N HIS A 512 -18.52 22.78 8.81
CA HIS A 512 -19.02 24.13 9.08
C HIS A 512 -19.45 24.26 10.54
N LYS A 513 -19.16 25.41 11.15
CA LYS A 513 -19.54 25.70 12.54
C LYS A 513 -21.00 26.19 12.57
N ILE A 514 -21.94 25.25 12.62
CA ILE A 514 -23.40 25.48 12.67
C ILE A 514 -24.07 24.38 13.52
N GLY A 515 -25.31 24.60 13.98
CA GLY A 515 -26.17 23.55 14.53
C GLY A 515 -25.52 22.71 15.62
N GLU A 516 -25.45 21.40 15.36
CA GLU A 516 -24.86 20.37 16.23
C GLU A 516 -23.45 20.68 16.73
N TYR A 517 -22.66 21.45 15.95
CA TYR A 517 -21.32 21.85 16.37
C TYR A 517 -21.39 22.75 17.61
N PHE A 518 -22.32 23.73 17.60
CA PHE A 518 -22.50 24.67 18.70
C PHE A 518 -23.26 24.04 19.86
N GLU A 519 -24.17 23.09 19.61
CA GLU A 519 -24.93 22.40 20.65
C GLU A 519 -24.05 21.74 21.72
N LYS A 520 -22.87 21.26 21.30
CA LYS A 520 -21.88 20.60 22.16
C LYS A 520 -20.94 21.58 22.89
N MET A 521 -21.07 22.87 22.63
CA MET A 521 -20.25 23.92 23.25
C MET A 521 -20.91 24.47 24.53
N PRO A 522 -20.15 25.12 25.43
CA PRO A 522 -20.73 25.88 26.54
C PRO A 522 -21.40 27.17 26.04
N GLU A 523 -22.16 27.83 26.92
CA GLU A 523 -22.64 29.20 26.67
C GLU A 523 -21.48 30.21 26.58
N PRO A 524 -21.59 31.28 25.77
CA PRO A 524 -22.76 31.70 24.99
C PRO A 524 -22.87 31.04 23.60
N TRP A 525 -21.91 30.18 23.21
CA TRP A 525 -21.89 29.62 21.85
C TRP A 525 -23.02 28.63 21.58
N LYS A 526 -23.47 27.91 22.61
CA LYS A 526 -24.57 26.94 22.52
C LYS A 526 -25.86 27.57 22.00
N SER A 527 -26.20 28.78 22.45
CA SER A 527 -27.33 29.57 21.93
C SER A 527 -27.33 29.79 20.41
N LYS A 528 -26.17 29.64 19.74
CA LYS A 528 -26.04 29.78 18.28
C LYS A 528 -26.39 28.49 17.51
N SER A 529 -26.77 27.40 18.18
CA SER A 529 -27.14 26.14 17.51
C SER A 529 -28.41 26.28 16.67
N ASN A 530 -29.40 27.05 17.14
CA ASN A 530 -30.70 27.13 16.50
C ASN A 530 -30.81 28.39 15.62
N CYS A 531 -31.54 28.27 14.52
CA CYS A 531 -31.94 29.39 13.69
C CYS A 531 -32.82 30.35 14.52
N PRO A 532 -32.55 31.66 14.54
CA PRO A 532 -33.28 32.60 15.40
C PRO A 532 -34.70 32.86 14.89
N THR A 533 -34.94 32.69 13.58
CA THR A 533 -36.24 32.91 12.95
C THR A 533 -37.07 31.64 12.86
N CYS A 534 -36.43 30.51 12.51
CA CYS A 534 -37.14 29.25 12.32
C CYS A 534 -37.17 28.37 13.57
N HIS A 535 -36.37 28.69 14.59
CA HIS A 535 -36.24 27.95 15.86
C HIS A 535 -35.87 26.46 15.73
N VAL A 536 -35.39 26.02 14.57
CA VAL A 536 -34.87 24.67 14.34
C VAL A 536 -33.34 24.64 14.44
N THR A 537 -32.77 23.46 14.73
CA THR A 537 -31.31 23.25 14.71
C THR A 537 -30.76 23.57 13.32
N GLU A 538 -29.81 24.49 13.27
CA GLU A 538 -29.35 25.04 12.00
C GLU A 538 -28.44 24.06 11.25
N SER A 539 -28.96 23.45 10.19
CA SER A 539 -28.21 22.55 9.29
C SER A 539 -27.89 23.24 7.96
N MET A 540 -26.99 22.65 7.16
CA MET A 540 -26.70 23.18 5.82
C MET A 540 -27.89 22.99 4.86
N GLN A 541 -28.69 21.94 5.05
CA GLN A 541 -29.96 21.75 4.35
C GLN A 541 -30.92 22.91 4.68
N HIS A 542 -31.07 23.20 5.97
CA HIS A 542 -31.92 24.30 6.42
C HIS A 542 -31.49 25.64 5.82
N ILE A 543 -30.20 25.99 5.90
CA ILE A 543 -29.68 27.26 5.39
C ILE A 543 -29.90 27.39 3.87
N LEU A 544 -29.63 26.33 3.12
CA LEU A 544 -29.63 26.40 1.66
C LEU A 544 -31.02 26.24 1.03
N PHE A 545 -31.99 25.61 1.69
CA PHE A 545 -33.27 25.25 1.07
C PHE A 545 -34.52 25.62 1.86
N GLU A 546 -34.41 26.01 3.13
CA GLU A 546 -35.58 26.19 3.99
C GLU A 546 -35.62 27.56 4.65
N CYS A 547 -34.46 28.10 5.05
CA CYS A 547 -34.36 29.30 5.87
C CYS A 547 -34.76 30.56 5.08
N PRO A 548 -35.80 31.31 5.52
CA PRO A 548 -36.19 32.56 4.85
C PRO A 548 -35.10 33.64 4.94
N ASP A 549 -34.37 33.70 6.06
CA ASP A 549 -33.32 34.71 6.28
C ASP A 549 -32.11 34.56 5.34
N SER A 550 -31.96 33.42 4.68
CA SER A 550 -30.92 33.21 3.68
C SER A 550 -31.33 33.66 2.29
N HIS A 551 -32.62 34.05 2.11
CA HIS A 551 -33.25 34.44 0.85
C HIS A 551 -33.09 33.37 -0.25
N GLN A 552 -32.97 32.11 0.16
CA GLN A 552 -32.70 31.00 -0.74
C GLN A 552 -33.78 30.83 -1.82
N GLN A 553 -35.06 31.06 -1.50
CA GLN A 553 -36.17 30.90 -2.44
C GLN A 553 -36.06 31.86 -3.64
N VAL A 554 -35.67 33.11 -3.40
CA VAL A 554 -35.47 34.10 -4.46
C VAL A 554 -34.25 33.76 -5.30
N ILE A 555 -33.15 33.37 -4.66
CA ILE A 555 -31.92 33.03 -5.38
C ILE A 555 -32.13 31.77 -6.24
N TRP A 556 -32.76 30.71 -5.70
CA TRP A 556 -33.01 29.50 -6.47
C TRP A 556 -34.04 29.66 -7.57
N SER A 557 -35.07 30.51 -7.39
CA SER A 557 -35.99 30.82 -8.49
C SER A 557 -35.29 31.52 -9.65
N LEU A 558 -34.33 32.42 -9.36
CA LEU A 558 -33.48 33.04 -10.39
C LEU A 558 -32.54 32.03 -11.07
N VAL A 559 -31.96 31.09 -10.31
CA VAL A 559 -31.15 30.00 -10.88
C VAL A 559 -31.99 29.13 -11.81
N GLN A 560 -33.16 28.67 -11.36
CA GLN A 560 -34.06 27.83 -12.15
C GLN A 560 -34.54 28.54 -13.41
N ALA A 561 -34.90 29.83 -13.32
CA ALA A 561 -35.28 30.62 -14.50
C ALA A 561 -34.14 30.71 -15.53
N LEU A 562 -32.90 30.85 -15.09
CA LEU A 562 -31.74 30.90 -15.99
C LEU A 562 -31.40 29.52 -16.57
N LEU A 563 -31.53 28.44 -15.80
CA LEU A 563 -31.33 27.07 -16.30
C LEU A 563 -32.40 26.69 -17.33
N ALA A 564 -33.66 27.09 -17.12
CA ALA A 564 -34.76 26.85 -18.06
C ALA A 564 -34.53 27.51 -19.43
N VAL A 565 -33.91 28.70 -19.47
CA VAL A 565 -33.50 29.36 -20.73
C VAL A 565 -32.49 28.53 -21.53
N HIS A 566 -31.74 27.66 -20.85
CA HIS A 566 -30.78 26.74 -21.45
C HIS A 566 -31.30 25.31 -21.56
N GLU A 567 -32.61 25.10 -21.40
CA GLU A 567 -33.27 23.78 -21.49
C GLU A 567 -32.69 22.77 -20.48
N LEU A 568 -32.26 23.25 -19.31
CA LEU A 568 -31.76 22.42 -18.22
C LEU A 568 -32.80 22.37 -17.10
N GLU A 569 -33.44 21.22 -16.93
CA GLU A 569 -34.33 20.94 -15.81
C GLU A 569 -33.55 20.12 -14.77
N ILE A 570 -33.14 20.77 -13.67
CA ILE A 570 -32.32 20.16 -12.62
C ILE A 570 -33.02 20.31 -11.28
N ASP A 571 -33.26 19.20 -10.59
CA ASP A 571 -33.80 19.25 -9.24
C ASP A 571 -32.68 19.59 -8.23
N LEU A 572 -32.80 20.75 -7.59
CA LEU A 572 -31.77 21.25 -6.70
C LEU A 572 -31.94 20.63 -5.30
N ASN A 573 -30.95 19.83 -4.91
CA ASN A 573 -30.81 19.33 -3.55
C ASN A 573 -29.35 19.47 -3.08
N ILE A 574 -29.11 19.18 -1.80
CA ILE A 574 -27.78 19.33 -1.20
C ILE A 574 -26.72 18.45 -1.87
N GLY A 575 -27.10 17.28 -2.37
CA GLY A 575 -26.23 16.39 -3.15
C GLY A 575 -25.81 17.03 -4.47
N ILE A 576 -26.73 17.69 -5.18
CA ILE A 576 -26.41 18.45 -6.40
C ILE A 576 -25.52 19.64 -6.10
N ILE A 577 -25.74 20.38 -5.00
CA ILE A 577 -24.85 21.49 -4.64
C ILE A 577 -23.41 21.01 -4.44
N TRP A 578 -23.21 19.93 -3.68
CA TRP A 578 -21.87 19.39 -3.46
C TRP A 578 -21.29 18.65 -4.66
N GLY A 579 -22.14 18.07 -5.50
CA GLY A 579 -21.81 17.28 -6.68
C GLY A 579 -21.82 18.03 -8.00
N CYS A 580 -22.11 19.33 -8.02
CA CYS A 580 -22.37 20.09 -9.26
C CYS A 580 -21.20 20.06 -10.26
N ALA A 581 -19.97 19.82 -9.78
CA ALA A 581 -18.77 19.72 -10.60
C ALA A 581 -18.55 18.33 -11.23
N CYS A 582 -19.33 17.33 -10.81
CA CYS A 582 -19.32 15.96 -11.32
C CYS A 582 -20.45 15.67 -12.31
N MET A 583 -21.41 16.59 -12.47
CA MET A 583 -22.55 16.40 -13.37
C MET A 583 -22.08 16.34 -14.83
N ARG A 584 -22.66 15.41 -15.58
CA ARG A 584 -22.45 15.28 -17.02
C ARG A 584 -23.69 15.75 -17.75
N LEU A 585 -23.54 16.74 -18.62
CA LEU A 585 -24.65 17.34 -19.38
C LEU A 585 -24.37 17.26 -20.88
N PRO A 586 -25.37 17.48 -21.75
CA PRO A 586 -25.22 17.33 -23.21
C PRO A 586 -24.10 18.17 -23.84
N SER A 587 -23.69 19.26 -23.19
CA SER A 587 -22.56 20.07 -23.64
C SER A 587 -21.66 20.53 -22.49
N ASN A 588 -20.36 20.66 -22.78
CA ASN A 588 -19.38 21.24 -21.85
C ASN A 588 -19.76 22.67 -21.40
N GLY A 589 -20.50 23.40 -22.25
CA GLY A 589 -21.01 24.73 -21.93
C GLY A 589 -22.07 24.67 -20.83
N ALA A 590 -23.02 23.73 -20.93
CA ALA A 590 -24.05 23.49 -19.92
C ALA A 590 -23.44 23.02 -18.59
N GLU A 591 -22.51 22.07 -18.61
CA GLU A 591 -21.79 21.62 -17.41
C GLU A 591 -21.06 22.77 -16.70
N ARG A 592 -20.45 23.66 -17.48
CA ARG A 592 -19.75 24.82 -16.95
C ARG A 592 -20.72 25.83 -16.35
N LEU A 593 -21.80 26.15 -17.06
CA LEU A 593 -22.84 27.07 -16.60
C LEU A 593 -23.42 26.59 -15.26
N LEU A 594 -23.88 25.34 -15.22
CA LEU A 594 -24.46 24.72 -14.03
C LEU A 594 -23.49 24.77 -12.85
N ARG A 595 -22.25 24.33 -13.05
CA ARG A 595 -21.23 24.31 -12.00
C ARG A 595 -20.97 25.69 -11.41
N ILE A 596 -20.93 26.73 -12.25
CA ILE A 596 -20.74 28.11 -11.79
C ILE A 596 -21.98 28.59 -11.05
N LEU A 597 -23.15 28.47 -11.65
CA LEU A 597 -24.40 28.99 -11.08
C LEU A 597 -24.71 28.34 -9.74
N ILE A 598 -24.69 27.02 -9.64
CA ILE A 598 -25.05 26.30 -8.42
C ILE A 598 -24.05 26.62 -7.31
N SER A 599 -22.74 26.53 -7.58
CA SER A 599 -21.72 26.71 -6.54
C SER A 599 -21.63 28.16 -6.04
N GLU A 600 -21.75 29.15 -6.93
CA GLU A 600 -21.74 30.58 -6.54
C GLU A 600 -23.03 30.96 -5.80
N SER A 601 -24.18 30.45 -6.24
CA SER A 601 -25.48 30.76 -5.62
C SER A 601 -25.58 30.17 -4.21
N ALA A 602 -25.18 28.90 -4.03
CA ALA A 602 -25.12 28.29 -2.70
C ALA A 602 -24.19 29.06 -1.76
N PHE A 603 -23.04 29.51 -2.27
CA PHE A 603 -22.11 30.30 -1.47
C PHE A 603 -22.64 31.71 -1.17
N LEU A 604 -23.40 32.33 -2.06
CA LEU A 604 -24.09 33.60 -1.81
C LEU A 604 -25.13 33.47 -0.69
N ILE A 605 -25.98 32.45 -0.76
CA ILE A 605 -26.97 32.13 0.29
C ILE A 605 -26.28 31.95 1.65
N TRP A 606 -25.18 31.18 1.67
CA TRP A 606 -24.35 31.01 2.87
C TRP A 606 -23.80 32.34 3.40
N LYS A 607 -23.30 33.22 2.51
CA LYS A 607 -22.78 34.55 2.91
C LYS A 607 -23.88 35.43 3.51
N ILE A 608 -25.06 35.48 2.90
CA ILE A 608 -26.20 36.27 3.41
C ILE A 608 -26.55 35.80 4.83
N ARG A 609 -26.65 34.48 5.03
CA ARG A 609 -26.84 33.91 6.37
C ARG A 609 -25.72 34.31 7.34
N CYS A 610 -24.46 34.27 6.91
CA CYS A 610 -23.32 34.64 7.76
C CYS A 610 -23.32 36.13 8.12
N GLU A 611 -23.73 37.01 7.21
CA GLU A 611 -23.88 38.44 7.46
C GLU A 611 -24.86 38.67 8.61
N LYS A 612 -26.05 38.05 8.54
CA LYS A 612 -27.03 38.11 9.62
C LYS A 612 -26.51 37.50 10.93
N ARG A 613 -25.99 36.27 10.89
CA ARG A 613 -25.68 35.48 12.10
C ARG A 613 -24.36 35.84 12.78
N VAL A 614 -23.44 36.46 12.05
CA VAL A 614 -22.07 36.72 12.53
C VAL A 614 -21.72 38.20 12.46
N ALA A 615 -21.95 38.87 11.34
CA ALA A 615 -21.58 40.29 11.22
C ALA A 615 -22.57 41.20 11.96
N HIS A 616 -23.85 40.83 11.97
CA HIS A 616 -24.93 41.54 12.64
C HIS A 616 -25.51 40.75 13.82
N SER A 617 -24.68 40.01 14.57
CA SER A 617 -25.17 39.20 15.69
C SER A 617 -25.82 40.00 16.82
N ASP A 618 -25.45 41.29 16.92
CA ASP A 618 -25.90 42.19 17.97
C ASP A 618 -27.13 43.01 17.55
N ASP A 619 -27.60 42.84 16.32
CA ASP A 619 -28.80 43.48 15.76
C ASP A 619 -29.81 42.40 15.29
N PRO A 620 -30.72 41.95 16.18
CA PRO A 620 -31.67 40.87 15.89
C PRO A 620 -32.63 41.18 14.74
N ASP A 621 -32.92 42.45 14.51
CA ASP A 621 -33.88 42.93 13.50
C ASP A 621 -33.24 43.13 12.14
N TRP A 622 -31.90 43.05 12.05
CA TRP A 622 -31.18 43.17 10.79
C TRP A 622 -31.59 42.07 9.79
N LYS A 623 -32.10 42.51 8.64
CA LYS A 623 -32.46 41.66 7.51
C LYS A 623 -32.25 42.42 6.20
N ILE A 624 -31.90 41.71 5.13
CA ILE A 624 -31.92 42.27 3.78
C ILE A 624 -33.29 42.04 3.14
N SER A 625 -33.57 42.78 2.06
CA SER A 625 -34.78 42.56 1.27
C SER A 625 -34.56 41.51 0.17
N ASP A 626 -35.64 40.84 -0.26
CA ASP A 626 -35.61 39.93 -1.41
C ASP A 626 -35.09 40.61 -2.69
N ARG A 627 -35.43 41.90 -2.87
CA ARG A 627 -34.92 42.71 -3.98
C ARG A 627 -33.40 42.82 -3.92
N GLU A 628 -32.86 43.13 -2.74
CA GLU A 628 -31.42 43.23 -2.54
C GLU A 628 -30.73 41.88 -2.75
N ALA A 629 -31.29 40.78 -2.24
CA ALA A 629 -30.76 39.44 -2.48
C ALA A 629 -30.68 39.10 -3.98
N GLY A 630 -31.75 39.42 -4.73
CA GLY A 630 -31.80 39.26 -6.18
C GLY A 630 -30.79 40.15 -6.93
N GLU A 631 -30.61 41.40 -6.52
CA GLU A 631 -29.61 42.32 -7.09
C GLU A 631 -28.18 41.84 -6.83
N ARG A 632 -27.88 41.36 -5.61
CA ARG A 632 -26.59 40.75 -5.26
C ARG A 632 -26.31 39.52 -6.13
N TRP A 633 -27.31 38.69 -6.39
CA TRP A 633 -27.18 37.53 -7.29
C TRP A 633 -26.92 37.95 -8.74
N LYS A 634 -27.72 38.88 -9.29
CA LYS A 634 -27.52 39.39 -10.66
C LYS A 634 -26.14 40.00 -10.86
N THR A 635 -25.65 40.74 -9.87
CA THR A 635 -24.31 41.34 -9.88
C THR A 635 -23.21 40.26 -9.89
N MET A 636 -23.36 39.20 -9.10
CA MET A 636 -22.45 38.06 -9.09
C MET A 636 -22.40 37.38 -10.46
N VAL A 637 -23.55 37.04 -11.04
CA VAL A 637 -23.64 36.38 -12.36
C VAL A 637 -23.08 37.28 -13.46
N GLY A 638 -23.44 38.58 -13.45
CA GLY A 638 -22.93 39.58 -14.39
C GLY A 638 -21.41 39.70 -14.35
N THR A 639 -20.81 39.68 -13.15
CA THR A 639 -19.35 39.71 -12.98
C THR A 639 -18.68 38.47 -13.58
N ARG A 640 -19.27 37.28 -13.39
CA ARG A 640 -18.78 36.02 -13.98
C ARG A 640 -18.86 36.07 -15.51
N SER A 641 -20.00 36.52 -16.06
CA SER A 641 -20.21 36.68 -17.50
C SER A 641 -19.22 37.67 -18.12
N ALA A 642 -19.03 38.83 -17.49
CA ALA A 642 -18.07 39.85 -17.97
C ALA A 642 -16.63 39.33 -17.97
N ARG A 643 -16.24 38.54 -16.97
CA ARG A 643 -14.92 37.89 -16.92
C ARG A 643 -14.74 36.91 -18.07
N ASP A 644 -15.76 36.11 -18.36
CA ASP A 644 -15.73 35.15 -19.45
C ASP A 644 -15.65 35.84 -20.82
N ALA A 645 -16.38 36.94 -21.01
CA ALA A 645 -16.29 37.75 -22.22
C ALA A 645 -14.87 38.30 -22.44
N ARG A 646 -14.22 38.81 -21.37
CA ARG A 646 -12.84 39.31 -21.43
C ARG A 646 -11.81 38.22 -21.78
N LEU A 647 -12.02 36.99 -21.29
CA LEU A 647 -11.11 35.87 -21.55
C LEU A 647 -11.28 35.26 -22.95
N ARG A 648 -12.34 35.63 -23.67
CA ARG A 648 -12.59 35.23 -25.08
C ARG A 648 -12.19 36.31 -26.09
N ASP A 649 -11.65 37.44 -25.62
CA ASP A 649 -11.21 38.53 -26.49
C ASP A 649 -9.89 38.18 -27.20
N GLU A 650 -10.00 37.65 -28.41
CA GLU A 650 -8.87 37.28 -29.27
C GLU A 650 -7.93 38.45 -29.55
N ARG A 651 -8.40 39.71 -29.52
CA ARG A 651 -7.53 40.88 -29.75
C ARG A 651 -6.59 41.17 -28.58
N ARG A 652 -6.89 40.67 -27.39
CA ARG A 652 -6.16 41.01 -26.16
C ARG A 652 -5.27 39.86 -25.65
N TYR A 653 -5.59 38.63 -26.03
CA TYR A 653 -4.90 37.42 -25.56
C TYR A 653 -4.62 36.39 -26.65
N GLY A 654 -4.95 36.68 -27.92
CA GLY A 654 -4.67 35.84 -29.10
C GLY A 654 -3.36 36.18 -29.79
#